data_AF-A0A7N0TUR6-F1
#
_entry.id   AF-A0A7N0TUR6-F1
#
_cell.length_a   1.000
_cell.length_b   1.000
_cell.length_c   1.000
_cell.angle_alpha   90.00
_cell.angle_beta   90.00
_cell.angle_gamma   90.00
#
_symmetry.space_group_name_H-M   'P 1'
#
loop_
_entity.id
_entity.type
_entity.pdbx_description
1 polymer ?
#
loop_
_entity_poly.entity_id
_entity_poly.type
_entity_poly.pdbx_seq_one_letter_code
_entity_poly.pdbx_strand_id
1 'polypeptide(L)'
;MGIKSEPQISKCKSSENWTKVTFKPDLAKFNMSYLEEDTVALMKKRVFDLAGCLGHTVKVELNGQRVPVKSFLDYVGLYLSSAAKSRKEPLPRITEKVNDRWEVCVSLSEGQFQQVSFVNGIATIKGGTHVDYVTNQITSHIVEIVNKKNKHANVKAHTVKNHLWVFVNSLIDNPAFDSQTKETLTIRQSSFGSSCTLSPDFLKKVSKSGIVEILLSWAEFKKNKELKKTDGTKTGRILGIPKLEDANDAGGRNSENCTLILTEGDSAKALAMAGISVVGRDHYGVFPLRGKLLNVREANSKQIKENAEIQSIKKILGLQQEKQYENTKSLRYGHLMIMTDQDHDGSHIKGLLINFIHSFWPSLLKIPSFLVEFITPIVKATHKSGKVLSFYTMPEYEEWKRNLGNATGWHIKYYKGLGTSTSKEGKEYFAELNKHKKDFVWSDDQDGEAIELAFSKKKIEARKNWLRQFEPGTFLDQKGKLVRYTDFVNKELILFSLADLQRSIPSMVDGFKPGQRKILFCSFKRNFVKEAKVAQFSGYVSEHSAYHHGEQSLATTIVGMAQDFVGSNNINLLAPNGQFGTRNHGGKDHASPRYLHTNLSPITRFLFPKDDDQLLHYLNEDGQKIEPTWYIPVIPMVLVNGSEGIGTGWSTFVPNYNPRDIVTNIRHLLNDEMMDPMQPWYRGFRGSIEQTATKEGGVTYTVTGIIEQVNETTLRITELPVRRWTQDYKEFLFSMLIGNDKDKTNKVDKIKNMNPFIEDVREHSDDASVHFEIILSEENMKMALQESLYKKFKLTTTISTSNMHLFDAKGVIKKYDNPEQILEDFYHLRLEFYENRKRVMLGNLESELLKLDNRVRFILNVVEGKIIVNNRKRAELFLELKQKGFTPFPKKKTIEDVIADENEDADSSEDTEVAKGVQAGDYEYLLSMAIGTLTLEKVQELCAERDKLNYEVNELRGSSPKSLWLKDLDALEKQLDEQDKKDAEEAIRKSKIKVTTAAGGRKAPPVPRKNNKKTVKPESVTDMMDTSTTEIENPAGIVKPKAKAASKKPPAKVAMDDVEDEVMALKDRLAVYNLDSSPEHSEVMETAPAPFSQQAQKKVAIKKSVAAKKPAKTVDITSDADDSDEDFGIAAKKTQAAGGKKRQPSKKQDKIVGQKLVTDIFKPAVESPEKKVRKMRASPFNKKSGSGSSTSNSTEEVREDEVEIMRVRPQRGNRRPVTYTLSDSEDKDADDTEDDY
;
A
#
# COMPACT_ATOMS: atom_id res chain seq x y z
N MET A 1 28.80 -17.47 -72.34
CA MET A 1 28.01 -16.26 -72.71
C MET A 1 27.01 -16.66 -73.79
N GLY A 2 25.91 -15.93 -73.96
CA GLY A 2 24.94 -16.23 -75.04
C GLY A 2 25.46 -15.79 -76.40
N ILE A 3 25.15 -16.54 -77.45
CA ILE A 3 25.42 -16.12 -78.84
C ILE A 3 24.43 -15.00 -79.19
N LYS A 4 24.94 -13.80 -79.48
CA LYS A 4 24.13 -12.67 -79.92
C LYS A 4 24.15 -12.62 -81.45
N SER A 5 22.98 -12.79 -82.08
CA SER A 5 22.81 -12.47 -83.50
C SER A 5 22.66 -10.97 -83.71
N GLU A 6 22.86 -10.52 -84.96
CA GLU A 6 22.45 -9.18 -85.36
C GLU A 6 20.90 -9.05 -85.37
N PRO A 7 20.35 -7.86 -85.13
CA PRO A 7 18.91 -7.65 -85.14
C PRO A 7 18.36 -7.64 -86.58
N GLN A 8 17.34 -8.46 -86.84
CA GLN A 8 16.59 -8.42 -88.10
C GLN A 8 15.64 -7.22 -88.09
N ILE A 9 16.07 -6.11 -88.68
CA ILE A 9 15.28 -4.87 -88.78
C ILE A 9 14.48 -4.88 -90.09
N SER A 10 13.19 -4.55 -90.01
CA SER A 10 12.27 -4.46 -91.15
C SER A 10 11.37 -3.23 -91.03
N LYS A 11 10.73 -2.81 -92.13
CA LYS A 11 9.81 -1.67 -92.12
C LYS A 11 8.49 -2.05 -91.44
N CYS A 12 8.25 -1.48 -90.25
CA CYS A 12 7.01 -1.63 -89.48
C CYS A 12 6.13 -0.37 -89.63
N LYS A 13 4.80 -0.49 -89.49
CA LYS A 13 3.92 0.69 -89.42
C LYS A 13 3.87 1.25 -88.00
N SER A 14 3.66 2.56 -87.84
CA SER A 14 3.49 3.19 -86.52
C SER A 14 2.28 2.64 -85.73
N SER A 15 1.28 2.08 -86.43
CA SER A 15 0.13 1.37 -85.84
C SER A 15 0.45 -0.03 -85.29
N GLU A 16 1.66 -0.55 -85.52
CA GLU A 16 2.07 -1.93 -85.22
C GLU A 16 3.15 -1.99 -84.12
N ASN A 17 3.27 -0.93 -83.31
CA ASN A 17 4.24 -0.81 -82.21
C ASN A 17 3.95 -1.78 -81.05
N TRP A 18 4.70 -2.88 -80.95
CA TRP A 18 4.67 -3.81 -79.80
C TRP A 18 6.05 -4.39 -79.46
N THR A 19 6.21 -4.90 -78.24
CA THR A 19 7.42 -5.60 -77.77
C THR A 19 7.08 -7.02 -77.32
N LYS A 20 7.54 -8.04 -78.05
CA LYS A 20 7.33 -9.46 -77.72
C LYS A 20 8.65 -10.09 -77.28
N VAL A 21 8.82 -10.29 -75.98
CA VAL A 21 9.93 -11.09 -75.46
C VAL A 21 9.53 -12.57 -75.51
N THR A 22 10.26 -13.37 -76.30
CA THR A 22 10.13 -14.83 -76.32
C THR A 22 11.47 -15.43 -75.89
N PHE A 23 11.45 -16.28 -74.86
CA PHE A 23 12.65 -16.94 -74.34
C PHE A 23 12.36 -18.40 -74.00
N LYS A 24 13.37 -19.25 -74.12
CA LYS A 24 13.36 -20.63 -73.64
C LYS A 24 14.25 -20.70 -72.41
N PRO A 25 13.73 -21.09 -71.22
CA PRO A 25 14.57 -21.28 -70.05
C PRO A 25 15.66 -22.33 -70.29
N ASP A 26 16.85 -22.10 -69.73
CA ASP A 26 17.95 -23.06 -69.72
C ASP A 26 17.73 -24.07 -68.59
N LEU A 27 16.77 -24.98 -68.78
CA LEU A 27 16.24 -25.89 -67.76
C LEU A 27 17.32 -26.73 -67.07
N ALA A 28 18.41 -27.07 -67.77
CA ALA A 28 19.54 -27.80 -67.22
C ALA A 28 20.20 -27.06 -66.04
N LYS A 29 20.25 -25.71 -66.06
CA LYS A 29 20.77 -24.90 -64.94
C LYS A 29 19.85 -24.90 -63.71
N PHE A 30 18.60 -25.31 -63.86
CA PHE A 30 17.62 -25.47 -62.78
C PHE A 30 17.46 -26.93 -62.35
N ASN A 31 18.27 -27.85 -62.90
CA ASN A 31 18.14 -29.31 -62.77
C ASN A 31 16.79 -29.87 -63.27
N MET A 32 16.14 -29.17 -64.20
CA MET A 32 14.84 -29.56 -64.77
C MET A 32 15.00 -30.09 -66.20
N SER A 33 14.12 -31.00 -66.62
CA SER A 33 14.02 -31.50 -68.01
C SER A 33 12.83 -30.89 -68.78
N TYR A 34 11.76 -30.50 -68.07
CA TYR A 34 10.60 -29.76 -68.56
C TYR A 34 10.12 -28.77 -67.48
N LEU A 35 9.13 -27.93 -67.78
CA LEU A 35 8.50 -27.07 -66.77
C LEU A 35 7.40 -27.86 -66.05
N GLU A 36 7.64 -28.22 -64.80
CA GLU A 36 6.72 -28.94 -63.92
C GLU A 36 5.42 -28.16 -63.66
N GLU A 37 4.33 -28.87 -63.36
CA GLU A 37 3.00 -28.26 -63.21
C GLU A 37 2.94 -27.18 -62.13
N ASP A 38 3.62 -27.37 -60.99
CA ASP A 38 3.72 -26.37 -59.92
C ASP A 38 4.48 -25.11 -60.35
N THR A 39 5.55 -25.27 -61.14
CA THR A 39 6.29 -24.14 -61.71
C THR A 39 5.40 -23.37 -62.69
N VAL A 40 4.66 -24.08 -63.54
CA VAL A 40 3.68 -23.48 -64.45
C VAL A 40 2.54 -22.82 -63.68
N ALA A 41 2.06 -23.41 -62.58
CA ALA A 41 1.03 -22.83 -61.73
C ALA A 41 1.49 -21.54 -61.04
N LEU A 42 2.73 -21.48 -60.56
CA LEU A 42 3.32 -20.26 -60.00
C LEU A 42 3.47 -19.16 -61.05
N MET A 43 3.88 -19.50 -62.27
CA MET A 43 3.93 -18.55 -63.40
C MET A 43 2.53 -18.04 -63.77
N LYS A 44 1.53 -18.93 -63.88
CA LYS A 44 0.12 -18.57 -64.09
C LYS A 44 -0.39 -17.63 -63.00
N LYS A 45 -0.14 -17.96 -61.73
CA LYS A 45 -0.48 -17.12 -60.56
C LYS A 45 0.13 -15.72 -60.69
N ARG A 46 1.40 -15.62 -61.11
CA ARG A 46 2.07 -14.31 -61.28
C ARG A 46 1.47 -13.46 -62.40
N VAL A 47 0.84 -14.05 -63.42
CA VAL A 47 0.06 -13.30 -64.43
C VAL A 47 -1.25 -12.77 -63.84
N PHE A 48 -1.92 -13.52 -62.96
CA PHE A 48 -3.10 -13.04 -62.22
C PHE A 48 -2.75 -11.91 -61.24
N ASP A 49 -1.59 -11.93 -60.59
CA ASP A 49 -1.09 -10.81 -59.79
C ASP A 49 -1.04 -9.51 -60.60
N LEU A 50 -0.43 -9.55 -61.79
CA LEU A 50 -0.26 -8.38 -62.63
C LEU A 50 -1.61 -7.86 -63.14
N ALA A 51 -2.56 -8.73 -63.47
CA ALA A 51 -3.92 -8.34 -63.77
C ALA A 51 -4.61 -7.65 -62.57
N GLY A 52 -4.35 -8.12 -61.34
CA GLY A 52 -4.83 -7.49 -60.11
C GLY A 52 -4.23 -6.09 -59.87
N CYS A 53 -2.91 -5.94 -60.04
CA CYS A 53 -2.22 -4.67 -59.77
C CYS A 53 -2.45 -3.60 -60.84
N LEU A 54 -2.61 -4.00 -62.11
CA LEU A 54 -2.88 -3.09 -63.23
C LEU A 54 -4.37 -2.76 -63.38
N GLY A 55 -5.24 -3.66 -62.92
CA GLY A 55 -6.69 -3.47 -62.88
C GLY A 55 -7.28 -3.13 -64.26
N HIS A 56 -7.92 -1.96 -64.35
CA HIS A 56 -8.60 -1.52 -65.57
C HIS A 56 -7.65 -0.92 -66.63
N THR A 57 -6.39 -0.65 -66.29
CA THR A 57 -5.45 0.05 -67.19
C THR A 57 -4.90 -0.82 -68.32
N VAL A 58 -4.82 -2.15 -68.13
CA VAL A 58 -4.22 -3.09 -69.09
C VAL A 58 -5.09 -4.34 -69.22
N LYS A 59 -5.37 -4.75 -70.46
CA LYS A 59 -5.99 -6.06 -70.76
C LYS A 59 -4.90 -7.14 -70.68
N VAL A 60 -4.95 -7.98 -69.64
CA VAL A 60 -4.03 -9.11 -69.48
C VAL A 60 -4.64 -10.39 -70.03
N GLU A 61 -3.88 -11.09 -70.88
CA GLU A 61 -4.24 -12.37 -71.47
C GLU A 61 -3.17 -13.43 -71.20
N LEU A 62 -3.60 -14.67 -71.07
CA LEU A 62 -2.78 -15.85 -70.81
C LEU A 62 -3.15 -16.90 -71.85
N ASN A 63 -2.21 -17.27 -72.71
CA ASN A 63 -2.42 -18.20 -73.84
C ASN A 63 -3.64 -17.84 -74.73
N GLY A 64 -3.88 -16.54 -74.96
CA GLY A 64 -5.02 -16.04 -75.76
C GLY A 64 -6.37 -16.04 -75.02
N GLN A 65 -6.39 -16.35 -73.72
CA GLN A 65 -7.58 -16.22 -72.87
C GLN A 65 -7.42 -15.03 -71.92
N ARG A 66 -8.44 -14.15 -71.89
CA ARG A 66 -8.44 -12.98 -71.01
C ARG A 66 -8.57 -13.38 -69.54
N VAL A 67 -7.70 -12.84 -68.68
CA VAL A 67 -7.74 -13.08 -67.24
C VAL A 67 -9.02 -12.46 -66.64
N PRO A 68 -9.81 -13.19 -65.81
CA PRO A 68 -11.10 -12.72 -65.30
C PRO A 68 -11.00 -11.75 -64.10
N VAL A 69 -9.93 -10.95 -64.05
CA VAL A 69 -9.64 -9.96 -63.01
C VAL A 69 -9.66 -8.57 -63.64
N LYS A 70 -10.40 -7.61 -63.06
CA LYS A 70 -10.54 -6.24 -63.59
C LYS A 70 -10.05 -5.17 -62.61
N SER A 71 -9.78 -5.54 -61.36
CA SER A 71 -9.36 -4.66 -60.28
C SER A 71 -8.60 -5.44 -59.20
N PHE A 72 -7.89 -4.71 -58.33
CA PHE A 72 -7.25 -5.29 -57.15
C PHE A 72 -8.29 -5.96 -56.22
N LEU A 73 -9.51 -5.44 -56.15
CA LEU A 73 -10.58 -6.00 -55.31
C LEU A 73 -11.15 -7.33 -55.84
N ASP A 74 -11.13 -7.55 -57.16
CA ASP A 74 -11.45 -8.85 -57.78
C ASP A 74 -10.37 -9.88 -57.45
N TYR A 75 -9.10 -9.48 -57.56
CA TYR A 75 -7.94 -10.31 -57.22
C TYR A 75 -7.97 -10.73 -55.74
N VAL A 76 -8.26 -9.82 -54.81
CA VAL A 76 -8.50 -10.15 -53.39
C VAL A 76 -9.70 -11.09 -53.22
N GLY A 77 -10.74 -10.94 -54.05
CA GLY A 77 -11.90 -11.83 -54.10
C GLY A 77 -11.54 -13.29 -54.38
N LEU A 78 -10.51 -13.57 -55.20
CA LEU A 78 -10.03 -14.94 -55.46
C LEU A 78 -9.46 -15.60 -54.19
N TYR A 79 -8.72 -14.84 -53.37
CA TYR A 79 -8.19 -15.36 -52.10
C TYR A 79 -9.29 -15.64 -51.09
N LEU A 80 -10.21 -14.68 -50.89
CA LEU A 80 -11.28 -14.82 -49.91
C LEU A 80 -12.31 -15.89 -50.30
N SER A 81 -12.64 -16.02 -51.59
CA SER A 81 -13.53 -17.09 -52.08
C SER A 81 -12.89 -18.48 -52.02
N SER A 82 -11.55 -18.58 -52.14
CA SER A 82 -10.83 -19.83 -51.89
C SER A 82 -10.84 -20.19 -50.39
N ALA A 83 -10.49 -19.25 -49.52
CA ALA A 83 -10.47 -19.45 -48.06
C ALA A 83 -11.87 -19.62 -47.43
N ALA A 84 -12.94 -19.17 -48.09
CA ALA A 84 -14.31 -19.43 -47.67
C ALA A 84 -14.71 -20.91 -47.83
N LYS A 85 -14.09 -21.68 -48.74
CA LYS A 85 -14.43 -23.10 -48.97
C LYS A 85 -14.17 -24.01 -47.75
N SER A 86 -13.32 -23.58 -46.82
CA SER A 86 -13.01 -24.29 -45.58
C SER A 86 -13.65 -23.66 -44.32
N ARG A 87 -14.50 -22.63 -44.46
CA ARG A 87 -15.12 -21.91 -43.34
C ARG A 87 -16.65 -21.90 -43.48
N LYS A 88 -17.36 -21.89 -42.34
CA LYS A 88 -18.84 -21.83 -42.30
C LYS A 88 -19.40 -20.42 -42.49
N GLU A 89 -18.59 -19.40 -42.26
CA GLU A 89 -18.97 -17.99 -42.31
C GLU A 89 -18.16 -17.24 -43.38
N PRO A 90 -18.78 -16.28 -44.10
CA PRO A 90 -18.09 -15.50 -45.13
C PRO A 90 -17.08 -14.55 -44.50
N LEU A 91 -15.87 -14.49 -45.08
CA LEU A 91 -14.82 -13.63 -44.53
C LEU A 91 -15.10 -12.15 -44.80
N PRO A 92 -14.91 -11.28 -43.78
CA PRO A 92 -15.16 -9.86 -43.94
C PRO A 92 -14.11 -9.26 -44.88
N ARG A 93 -14.57 -8.53 -45.90
CA ARG A 93 -13.74 -7.86 -46.91
C ARG A 93 -13.82 -6.34 -46.71
N ILE A 94 -13.00 -5.79 -45.81
CA ILE A 94 -12.98 -4.34 -45.56
C ILE A 94 -11.96 -3.69 -46.49
N THR A 95 -12.41 -2.80 -47.38
CA THR A 95 -11.60 -2.22 -48.47
C THR A 95 -11.54 -0.70 -48.38
N GLU A 96 -10.38 -0.12 -48.69
CA GLU A 96 -10.17 1.32 -48.82
C GLU A 96 -9.12 1.62 -49.91
N LYS A 97 -9.50 2.40 -50.93
CA LYS A 97 -8.53 3.11 -51.78
C LYS A 97 -8.24 4.43 -51.09
N VAL A 98 -7.04 4.56 -50.51
CA VAL A 98 -6.66 5.73 -49.71
C VAL A 98 -6.32 6.92 -50.61
N ASN A 99 -5.71 6.66 -51.77
CA ASN A 99 -5.45 7.59 -52.87
C ASN A 99 -5.03 6.79 -54.11
N ASP A 100 -4.66 7.45 -55.21
CA ASP A 100 -4.23 6.79 -56.45
C ASP A 100 -2.92 6.00 -56.35
N ARG A 101 -2.19 6.12 -55.24
CA ARG A 101 -0.97 5.36 -54.95
C ARG A 101 -1.15 4.26 -53.90
N TRP A 102 -2.33 4.08 -53.30
CA TRP A 102 -2.54 3.09 -52.22
C TRP A 102 -3.96 2.49 -52.21
N GLU A 103 -4.03 1.17 -52.39
CA GLU A 103 -5.23 0.36 -52.15
C GLU A 103 -4.96 -0.66 -51.04
N VAL A 104 -5.86 -0.73 -50.06
CA VAL A 104 -5.78 -1.62 -48.90
C VAL A 104 -7.05 -2.46 -48.78
N CYS A 105 -6.89 -3.76 -48.53
CA CYS A 105 -7.98 -4.61 -48.05
C CYS A 105 -7.55 -5.39 -46.80
N VAL A 106 -8.45 -5.51 -45.84
CA VAL A 106 -8.26 -6.24 -44.58
C VAL A 106 -9.33 -7.32 -44.45
N SER A 107 -8.91 -8.50 -44.01
CA SER A 107 -9.75 -9.62 -43.62
C SER A 107 -9.14 -10.32 -42.39
N LEU A 108 -9.71 -11.45 -41.96
CA LEU A 108 -9.34 -12.15 -40.73
C LEU A 108 -8.64 -13.48 -40.99
N SER A 109 -7.60 -13.74 -40.19
CA SER A 109 -6.80 -14.97 -40.21
C SER A 109 -6.95 -15.77 -38.92
N GLU A 110 -6.68 -17.09 -39.00
CA GLU A 110 -6.74 -18.02 -37.87
C GLU A 110 -5.46 -17.94 -37.01
N GLY A 111 -5.20 -16.78 -36.41
CA GLY A 111 -4.13 -16.60 -35.41
C GLY A 111 -2.69 -16.62 -35.95
N GLN A 112 -2.50 -16.63 -37.27
CA GLN A 112 -1.23 -16.31 -37.93
C GLN A 112 -1.40 -15.07 -38.83
N PHE A 113 -0.45 -14.13 -38.81
CA PHE A 113 -0.48 -12.96 -39.68
C PHE A 113 -0.30 -13.39 -41.15
N GLN A 114 -1.17 -12.91 -42.03
CA GLN A 114 -1.10 -13.19 -43.47
C GLN A 114 -1.06 -11.88 -44.26
N GLN A 115 -0.23 -11.84 -45.31
CA GLN A 115 -0.07 -10.64 -46.12
C GLN A 115 0.08 -10.99 -47.61
N VAL A 116 -0.49 -10.16 -48.48
CA VAL A 116 -0.28 -10.21 -49.94
C VAL A 116 -0.10 -8.77 -50.43
N SER A 117 1.15 -8.35 -50.64
CA SER A 117 1.46 -6.96 -50.99
C SER A 117 2.28 -6.79 -52.26
N PHE A 118 2.07 -5.63 -52.90
CA PHE A 118 2.72 -5.24 -54.14
C PHE A 118 3.24 -3.81 -54.04
N VAL A 119 4.45 -3.60 -54.56
CA VAL A 119 5.09 -2.28 -54.71
C VAL A 119 5.42 -2.08 -56.18
N ASN A 120 4.82 -1.10 -56.85
CA ASN A 120 5.00 -0.86 -58.29
C ASN A 120 4.77 -2.14 -59.13
N GLY A 121 3.78 -2.95 -58.74
CA GLY A 121 3.46 -4.26 -59.33
C GLY A 121 4.38 -5.43 -58.93
N ILE A 122 5.49 -5.18 -58.21
CA ILE A 122 6.43 -6.20 -57.72
C ILE A 122 5.84 -6.89 -56.48
N ALA A 123 5.82 -8.23 -56.45
CA ALA A 123 5.28 -9.00 -55.32
C ALA A 123 6.23 -9.01 -54.12
N THR A 124 5.96 -8.19 -53.11
CA THR A 124 6.72 -8.18 -51.85
C THR A 124 6.23 -9.30 -50.93
N ILE A 125 6.58 -10.55 -51.26
CA ILE A 125 6.10 -11.76 -50.57
C ILE A 125 6.51 -11.87 -49.10
N LYS A 126 7.60 -11.19 -48.68
CA LYS A 126 8.01 -11.05 -47.28
C LYS A 126 7.44 -9.78 -46.60
N GLY A 127 6.79 -8.91 -47.37
CA GLY A 127 6.19 -7.66 -46.90
C GLY A 127 7.23 -6.55 -46.80
N GLY A 128 7.32 -5.89 -45.66
CA GLY A 128 8.24 -4.79 -45.42
C GLY A 128 7.57 -3.54 -44.85
N THR A 129 8.24 -2.40 -44.98
CA THR A 129 7.87 -1.16 -44.30
C THR A 129 6.51 -0.58 -44.69
N HIS A 130 6.00 -0.88 -45.89
CA HIS A 130 4.66 -0.53 -46.36
C HIS A 130 3.56 -1.35 -45.68
N VAL A 131 3.77 -2.67 -45.54
CA VAL A 131 2.84 -3.56 -44.80
C VAL A 131 2.84 -3.22 -43.31
N ASP A 132 3.99 -2.85 -42.76
CA ASP A 132 4.10 -2.38 -41.37
C ASP A 132 3.42 -1.02 -41.16
N TYR A 133 3.49 -0.09 -42.12
CA TYR A 133 2.79 1.19 -42.05
C TYR A 133 1.27 1.03 -41.96
N VAL A 134 0.69 0.13 -42.77
CA VAL A 134 -0.74 -0.19 -42.74
C VAL A 134 -1.11 -0.96 -41.45
N THR A 135 -0.37 -2.02 -41.12
CA THR A 135 -0.71 -2.87 -39.96
C THR A 135 -0.52 -2.17 -38.61
N ASN A 136 0.44 -1.26 -38.46
CA ASN A 136 0.65 -0.55 -37.20
C ASN A 136 -0.50 0.43 -36.88
N GLN A 137 -1.11 1.07 -37.89
CA GLN A 137 -2.31 1.91 -37.70
C GLN A 137 -3.50 1.07 -37.20
N ILE A 138 -3.81 -0.02 -37.91
CA ILE A 138 -4.93 -0.93 -37.58
C ILE A 138 -4.75 -1.53 -36.18
N THR A 139 -3.56 -2.06 -35.89
CA THR A 139 -3.31 -2.76 -34.63
C THR A 139 -3.31 -1.82 -33.43
N SER A 140 -2.84 -0.58 -33.57
CA SER A 140 -2.90 0.41 -32.48
C SER A 140 -4.35 0.75 -32.11
N HIS A 141 -5.18 1.07 -33.10
CA HIS A 141 -6.60 1.39 -32.90
C HIS A 141 -7.38 0.24 -32.23
N ILE A 142 -7.13 -1.01 -32.66
CA ILE A 142 -7.79 -2.18 -32.07
C ILE A 142 -7.27 -2.45 -30.65
N VAL A 143 -5.97 -2.28 -30.38
CA VAL A 143 -5.40 -2.39 -29.03
C VAL A 143 -6.02 -1.38 -28.07
N GLU A 144 -6.29 -0.15 -28.52
CA GLU A 144 -7.00 0.87 -27.74
C GLU A 144 -8.44 0.44 -27.42
N ILE A 145 -9.21 0.00 -28.43
CA ILE A 145 -10.60 -0.47 -28.24
C ILE A 145 -10.66 -1.69 -27.31
N VAL A 146 -9.78 -2.68 -27.50
CA VAL A 146 -9.76 -3.90 -26.68
C VAL A 146 -9.38 -3.58 -25.24
N ASN A 147 -8.37 -2.74 -24.99
CA ASN A 147 -8.00 -2.35 -23.62
C ASN A 147 -9.00 -1.36 -22.99
N LYS A 148 -9.78 -0.60 -23.78
CA LYS A 148 -10.90 0.21 -23.29
C LYS A 148 -12.07 -0.67 -22.85
N LYS A 149 -12.42 -1.72 -23.61
CA LYS A 149 -13.42 -2.73 -23.22
C LYS A 149 -12.95 -3.60 -22.02
N ASN A 150 -11.71 -4.09 -22.05
CA ASN A 150 -11.14 -4.95 -21.00
C ASN A 150 -9.69 -4.56 -20.66
N LYS A 151 -9.53 -3.72 -19.62
CA LYS A 151 -8.24 -3.24 -19.11
C LYS A 151 -7.30 -4.35 -18.60
N HIS A 152 -7.77 -5.60 -18.47
CA HIS A 152 -6.99 -6.75 -18.03
C HIS A 152 -6.58 -7.69 -19.17
N ALA A 153 -7.11 -7.50 -20.39
CA ALA A 153 -6.77 -8.33 -21.54
C ALA A 153 -5.29 -8.18 -21.97
N ASN A 154 -4.71 -6.97 -21.81
CA ASN A 154 -3.28 -6.68 -22.02
C ASN A 154 -2.76 -7.17 -23.39
N VAL A 155 -3.60 -6.99 -24.42
CA VAL A 155 -3.31 -7.43 -25.80
C VAL A 155 -2.25 -6.52 -26.41
N LYS A 156 -1.20 -7.13 -26.97
CA LYS A 156 -0.13 -6.42 -27.67
C LYS A 156 -0.47 -6.25 -29.16
N ALA A 157 0.05 -5.22 -29.81
CA ALA A 157 -0.14 -4.98 -31.25
C ALA A 157 0.23 -6.20 -32.12
N HIS A 158 1.31 -6.92 -31.80
CA HIS A 158 1.67 -8.18 -32.47
C HIS A 158 0.59 -9.28 -32.34
N THR A 159 -0.08 -9.39 -31.19
CA THR A 159 -1.20 -10.33 -31.00
C THR A 159 -2.39 -9.97 -31.89
N VAL A 160 -2.66 -8.67 -32.09
CA VAL A 160 -3.68 -8.22 -33.06
C VAL A 160 -3.23 -8.51 -34.49
N LYS A 161 -1.97 -8.20 -34.84
CA LYS A 161 -1.39 -8.45 -36.18
C LYS A 161 -1.55 -9.91 -36.58
N ASN A 162 -1.37 -10.84 -35.65
CA ASN A 162 -1.51 -12.27 -35.92
C ASN A 162 -2.96 -12.72 -36.24
N HIS A 163 -3.99 -11.87 -36.09
CA HIS A 163 -5.37 -12.19 -36.51
C HIS A 163 -5.80 -11.40 -37.76
N LEU A 164 -4.88 -10.66 -38.39
CA LEU A 164 -5.12 -9.90 -39.62
C LEU A 164 -4.61 -10.66 -40.85
N TRP A 165 -5.41 -10.60 -41.92
CA TRP A 165 -4.98 -10.85 -43.28
C TRP A 165 -5.04 -9.53 -44.06
N VAL A 166 -3.90 -9.02 -44.53
CA VAL A 166 -3.82 -7.69 -45.16
C VAL A 166 -3.30 -7.77 -46.59
N PHE A 167 -4.02 -7.10 -47.49
CA PHE A 167 -3.68 -6.95 -48.89
C PHE A 167 -3.33 -5.48 -49.14
N VAL A 168 -2.22 -5.20 -49.83
CA VAL A 168 -1.73 -3.83 -50.09
C VAL A 168 -1.23 -3.73 -51.53
N ASN A 169 -1.80 -2.84 -52.33
CA ASN A 169 -1.22 -2.42 -53.62
C ASN A 169 -0.72 -0.98 -53.44
N SER A 170 0.57 -0.72 -53.65
CA SER A 170 1.11 0.63 -53.52
C SER A 170 2.09 1.05 -54.61
N LEU A 171 2.11 2.36 -54.86
CA LEU A 171 3.05 3.03 -55.76
C LEU A 171 4.02 3.89 -54.93
N ILE A 172 5.29 3.51 -54.99
CA ILE A 172 6.39 4.03 -54.17
C ILE A 172 7.44 4.64 -55.08
N ASP A 173 7.87 5.87 -54.77
CA ASP A 173 8.98 6.50 -55.48
C ASP A 173 10.32 5.88 -55.05
N ASN A 174 11.19 5.58 -56.03
CA ASN A 174 12.55 5.03 -55.84
C ASN A 174 12.66 3.89 -54.78
N PRO A 175 11.89 2.80 -54.89
CA PRO A 175 11.82 1.76 -53.87
C PRO A 175 13.12 0.95 -53.78
N ALA A 176 13.70 0.90 -52.58
CA ALA A 176 14.78 -0.02 -52.23
C ALA A 176 14.26 -1.21 -51.40
N PHE A 177 14.92 -2.35 -51.59
CA PHE A 177 14.50 -3.64 -51.07
C PHE A 177 15.64 -4.32 -50.28
N ASP A 178 15.37 -5.49 -49.70
CA ASP A 178 16.35 -6.35 -49.03
C ASP A 178 17.40 -6.92 -49.99
N SER A 179 17.00 -7.22 -51.23
CA SER A 179 17.84 -7.88 -52.23
C SER A 179 17.30 -7.67 -53.65
N GLN A 180 18.02 -8.18 -54.65
CA GLN A 180 17.62 -8.11 -56.06
C GLN A 180 16.36 -8.95 -56.40
N THR A 181 15.91 -9.87 -55.54
CA THR A 181 14.61 -10.55 -55.71
C THR A 181 13.42 -9.67 -55.30
N LYS A 182 13.68 -8.57 -54.56
CA LYS A 182 12.74 -7.51 -54.20
C LYS A 182 11.53 -8.00 -53.38
N GLU A 183 11.77 -8.98 -52.52
CA GLU A 183 10.74 -9.64 -51.71
C GLU A 183 10.33 -8.83 -50.48
N THR A 184 11.22 -7.99 -49.93
CA THR A 184 10.97 -7.14 -48.76
C THR A 184 11.28 -5.66 -49.07
N LEU A 185 10.33 -4.74 -48.85
CA LEU A 185 10.57 -3.29 -48.95
C LEU A 185 11.28 -2.76 -47.68
N THR A 186 12.36 -1.99 -47.84
CA THR A 186 13.22 -1.55 -46.73
C THR A 186 13.23 -0.04 -46.47
N ILE A 187 12.77 0.81 -47.40
CA ILE A 187 12.84 2.27 -47.23
C ILE A 187 11.89 2.79 -46.14
N ARG A 188 12.22 3.94 -45.54
CA ARG A 188 11.42 4.58 -44.48
C ARG A 188 10.12 5.16 -45.04
N GLN A 189 9.08 5.20 -44.20
CA GLN A 189 7.74 5.71 -44.56
C GLN A 189 7.76 7.16 -45.09
N SER A 190 8.66 8.00 -44.54
CA SER A 190 8.92 9.36 -45.00
C SER A 190 9.42 9.47 -46.45
N SER A 191 9.92 8.37 -47.01
CA SER A 191 10.54 8.30 -48.35
C SER A 191 9.65 7.59 -49.38
N PHE A 192 8.39 7.27 -49.04
CA PHE A 192 7.45 6.62 -49.95
C PHE A 192 6.94 7.52 -51.09
N GLY A 193 7.15 8.84 -51.02
CA GLY A 193 6.60 9.82 -51.96
C GLY A 193 5.07 9.97 -51.89
N SER A 194 4.43 9.32 -50.92
CA SER A 194 2.99 9.37 -50.67
C SER A 194 2.67 8.87 -49.26
N SER A 195 1.55 9.31 -48.70
CA SER A 195 1.04 8.84 -47.40
C SER A 195 -0.09 7.81 -47.58
N CYS A 196 -0.29 6.99 -46.55
CA CYS A 196 -1.34 5.97 -46.49
C CYS A 196 -2.01 6.03 -45.11
N THR A 197 -2.65 7.16 -44.82
CA THR A 197 -3.44 7.36 -43.59
C THR A 197 -4.81 6.73 -43.77
N LEU A 198 -5.10 5.67 -43.01
CA LEU A 198 -6.38 4.96 -43.09
C LEU A 198 -7.51 5.80 -42.47
N SER A 199 -8.72 5.77 -43.05
CA SER A 199 -9.81 6.59 -42.52
C SER A 199 -10.34 6.08 -41.17
N PRO A 200 -10.90 6.96 -40.31
CA PRO A 200 -11.58 6.54 -39.09
C PRO A 200 -12.72 5.55 -39.35
N ASP A 201 -13.44 5.69 -40.49
CA ASP A 201 -14.51 4.75 -40.84
C ASP A 201 -13.99 3.40 -41.34
N PHE A 202 -12.83 3.33 -42.01
CA PHE A 202 -12.17 2.06 -42.29
C PHE A 202 -11.77 1.34 -41.00
N LEU A 203 -11.10 2.04 -40.08
CA LEU A 203 -10.70 1.49 -38.77
C LEU A 203 -11.92 1.04 -37.92
N LYS A 204 -13.02 1.78 -37.99
CA LYS A 204 -14.33 1.45 -37.38
C LYS A 204 -15.00 0.24 -38.03
N LYS A 205 -14.88 0.06 -39.36
CA LYS A 205 -15.32 -1.16 -40.07
C LYS A 205 -14.47 -2.38 -39.68
N VAL A 206 -13.14 -2.24 -39.62
CA VAL A 206 -12.25 -3.33 -39.19
C VAL A 206 -12.49 -3.72 -37.73
N SER A 207 -12.69 -2.77 -36.80
CA SER A 207 -13.01 -3.11 -35.40
C SER A 207 -14.37 -3.78 -35.22
N LYS A 208 -15.33 -3.54 -36.14
CA LYS A 208 -16.62 -4.25 -36.22
C LYS A 208 -16.58 -5.61 -36.91
N SER A 209 -15.43 -6.08 -37.41
CA SER A 209 -15.31 -7.34 -38.17
C SER A 209 -15.41 -8.64 -37.35
N GLY A 210 -15.66 -8.55 -36.03
CA GLY A 210 -15.56 -9.66 -35.08
C GLY A 210 -14.18 -9.81 -34.42
N ILE A 211 -13.13 -9.18 -34.95
CA ILE A 211 -11.76 -9.27 -34.40
C ILE A 211 -11.65 -8.86 -32.92
N VAL A 212 -12.47 -7.89 -32.48
CA VAL A 212 -12.49 -7.45 -31.08
C VAL A 212 -13.04 -8.55 -30.14
N GLU A 213 -14.05 -9.31 -30.58
CA GLU A 213 -14.58 -10.45 -29.81
C GLU A 213 -13.63 -11.65 -29.82
N ILE A 214 -12.98 -11.93 -30.96
CA ILE A 214 -11.92 -12.96 -31.07
C ILE A 214 -10.76 -12.66 -30.11
N LEU A 215 -10.33 -11.40 -30.02
CA LEU A 215 -9.24 -10.99 -29.11
C LEU A 215 -9.64 -10.99 -27.63
N LEU A 216 -10.89 -10.67 -27.30
CA LEU A 216 -11.41 -10.74 -25.92
C LEU A 216 -11.55 -12.19 -25.46
N SER A 217 -12.19 -13.05 -26.26
CA SER A 217 -12.32 -14.49 -25.98
C SER A 217 -10.96 -15.19 -25.93
N TRP A 218 -10.00 -14.84 -26.79
CA TRP A 218 -8.61 -15.32 -26.69
C TRP A 218 -7.93 -14.90 -25.39
N ALA A 219 -8.12 -13.65 -24.94
CA ALA A 219 -7.53 -13.17 -23.70
C ALA A 219 -8.12 -13.86 -22.46
N GLU A 220 -9.43 -14.15 -22.47
CA GLU A 220 -10.12 -14.90 -21.42
C GLU A 220 -9.73 -16.38 -21.43
N PHE A 221 -9.72 -17.04 -22.60
CA PHE A 221 -9.20 -18.41 -22.76
C PHE A 221 -7.75 -18.52 -22.27
N LYS A 222 -6.89 -17.54 -22.60
CA LYS A 222 -5.50 -17.53 -22.11
C LYS A 222 -5.44 -17.35 -20.59
N LYS A 223 -6.19 -16.41 -20.02
CA LYS A 223 -6.31 -16.22 -18.55
C LYS A 223 -6.74 -17.53 -17.88
N ASN A 224 -7.78 -18.17 -18.39
CA ASN A 224 -8.32 -19.39 -17.80
C ASN A 224 -7.38 -20.58 -18.02
N LYS A 225 -6.68 -20.70 -19.16
CA LYS A 225 -5.62 -21.69 -19.39
C LYS A 225 -4.39 -21.49 -18.49
N GLU A 226 -4.08 -20.26 -18.09
CA GLU A 226 -3.04 -19.99 -17.08
C GLU A 226 -3.51 -20.32 -15.66
N LEU A 227 -4.79 -20.12 -15.34
CA LEU A 227 -5.41 -20.50 -14.06
C LEU A 227 -5.69 -22.01 -13.94
N LYS A 228 -6.00 -22.73 -15.02
CA LYS A 228 -6.18 -24.20 -15.00
C LYS A 228 -4.94 -24.95 -14.53
N LYS A 229 -3.75 -24.36 -14.71
CA LYS A 229 -2.47 -24.86 -14.15
C LYS A 229 -2.38 -24.79 -12.62
N THR A 230 -3.42 -24.32 -11.94
CA THR A 230 -3.48 -24.10 -10.48
C THR A 230 -4.62 -24.87 -9.81
N ASP A 231 -5.37 -25.66 -10.58
CA ASP A 231 -6.58 -26.34 -10.12
C ASP A 231 -6.27 -27.53 -9.21
N GLY A 232 -7.25 -27.86 -8.37
CA GLY A 232 -7.26 -29.09 -7.60
C GLY A 232 -7.89 -30.26 -8.37
N THR A 233 -7.71 -31.45 -7.84
CA THR A 233 -8.39 -32.68 -8.27
C THR A 233 -8.91 -33.43 -7.04
N LYS A 234 -9.93 -34.27 -7.21
CA LYS A 234 -10.43 -35.12 -6.13
C LYS A 234 -9.47 -36.30 -5.92
N THR A 235 -8.57 -36.18 -4.94
CA THR A 235 -7.62 -37.24 -4.55
C THR A 235 -7.72 -37.55 -3.05
N GLY A 236 -7.69 -38.82 -2.67
CA GLY A 236 -7.97 -39.27 -1.29
C GLY A 236 -7.00 -38.75 -0.20
N ARG A 237 -5.82 -38.25 -0.57
CA ARG A 237 -4.94 -37.45 0.31
C ARG A 237 -4.22 -36.38 -0.51
N ILE A 238 -3.84 -35.29 0.15
CA ILE A 238 -2.99 -34.23 -0.42
C ILE A 238 -1.74 -34.08 0.45
N LEU A 239 -0.57 -34.06 -0.21
CA LEU A 239 0.74 -33.85 0.41
C LEU A 239 1.33 -32.52 -0.05
N GLY A 240 2.27 -31.97 0.72
CA GLY A 240 3.01 -30.76 0.35
C GLY A 240 2.26 -29.43 0.56
N ILE A 241 1.14 -29.42 1.29
CA ILE A 241 0.50 -28.20 1.80
C ILE A 241 0.78 -28.10 3.31
N PRO A 242 1.71 -27.24 3.76
CA PRO A 242 1.98 -27.07 5.18
C PRO A 242 0.76 -26.58 5.96
N LYS A 243 0.66 -26.99 7.24
CA LYS A 243 -0.42 -26.67 8.19
C LYS A 243 -1.82 -27.25 7.90
N LEU A 244 -2.06 -27.88 6.75
CA LEU A 244 -3.30 -28.61 6.49
C LEU A 244 -3.43 -29.81 7.46
N GLU A 245 -4.57 -29.90 8.13
CA GLU A 245 -5.05 -31.09 8.82
C GLU A 245 -6.13 -31.70 7.93
N ASP A 246 -5.79 -32.70 7.12
CA ASP A 246 -6.75 -33.32 6.20
C ASP A 246 -7.69 -34.27 6.98
N ALA A 247 -8.99 -34.27 6.67
CA ALA A 247 -9.94 -35.22 7.23
C ALA A 247 -9.74 -36.62 6.61
N ASN A 248 -9.96 -37.70 7.37
CA ASN A 248 -9.59 -39.04 6.91
C ASN A 248 -10.34 -39.49 5.65
N ASP A 249 -11.62 -39.10 5.49
CA ASP A 249 -12.45 -39.45 4.33
C ASP A 249 -12.38 -38.43 3.17
N ALA A 250 -11.62 -37.33 3.32
CA ALA A 250 -11.67 -36.23 2.36
C ALA A 250 -11.14 -36.65 0.98
N GLY A 251 -11.93 -36.39 -0.06
CA GLY A 251 -11.67 -36.88 -1.42
C GLY A 251 -11.99 -38.36 -1.66
N GLY A 252 -12.42 -39.10 -0.64
CA GLY A 252 -12.91 -40.48 -0.75
C GLY A 252 -14.36 -40.59 -1.21
N ARG A 253 -15.02 -41.70 -0.83
CA ARG A 253 -16.45 -41.94 -1.09
C ARG A 253 -17.33 -40.99 -0.27
N ASN A 254 -17.04 -40.85 1.02
CA ASN A 254 -17.82 -40.04 1.96
C ASN A 254 -17.49 -38.54 1.90
N SER A 255 -16.77 -38.07 0.86
CA SER A 255 -16.26 -36.70 0.77
C SER A 255 -17.35 -35.64 0.81
N GLU A 256 -18.59 -35.98 0.42
CA GLU A 256 -19.77 -35.11 0.48
C GLU A 256 -20.23 -34.80 1.92
N ASN A 257 -19.84 -35.62 2.91
CA ASN A 257 -20.06 -35.35 4.34
C ASN A 257 -18.90 -34.58 4.98
N CYS A 258 -17.74 -34.50 4.31
CA CYS A 258 -16.55 -33.87 4.89
C CYS A 258 -16.64 -32.33 4.85
N THR A 259 -16.35 -31.70 5.98
CA THR A 259 -16.26 -30.25 6.16
C THR A 259 -14.80 -29.79 6.25
N LEU A 260 -14.40 -28.82 5.43
CA LEU A 260 -13.15 -28.09 5.59
C LEU A 260 -13.39 -26.83 6.42
N ILE A 261 -12.71 -26.70 7.55
CA ILE A 261 -12.73 -25.49 8.38
C ILE A 261 -11.56 -24.57 7.96
N LEU A 262 -11.88 -23.41 7.40
CA LEU A 262 -10.93 -22.33 7.18
C LEU A 262 -10.88 -21.43 8.42
N THR A 263 -9.71 -21.37 9.06
CA THR A 263 -9.52 -20.69 10.34
C THR A 263 -8.70 -19.42 10.21
N GLU A 264 -9.01 -18.39 11.00
CA GLU A 264 -8.20 -17.17 11.06
C GLU A 264 -6.89 -17.38 11.84
N GLY A 265 -5.80 -17.59 11.11
CA GLY A 265 -4.49 -17.85 11.69
C GLY A 265 -4.37 -19.15 12.48
N ASP A 266 -3.25 -19.31 13.18
CA ASP A 266 -2.96 -20.53 13.95
C ASP A 266 -3.75 -20.62 15.27
N SER A 267 -4.15 -19.46 15.83
CA SER A 267 -4.94 -19.39 17.07
C SER A 267 -6.32 -20.01 16.90
N ALA A 268 -7.05 -19.65 15.84
CA ALA A 268 -8.33 -20.26 15.51
C ALA A 268 -8.18 -21.74 15.13
N LYS A 269 -7.08 -22.13 14.45
CA LYS A 269 -6.76 -23.56 14.22
C LYS A 269 -6.63 -24.32 15.55
N ALA A 270 -5.98 -23.78 16.56
CA ALA A 270 -5.83 -24.46 17.85
C ALA A 270 -7.21 -24.76 18.49
N LEU A 271 -8.14 -23.81 18.43
CA LEU A 271 -9.52 -24.00 18.90
C LEU A 271 -10.28 -25.04 18.05
N ALA A 272 -10.18 -24.97 16.73
CA ALA A 272 -10.79 -25.94 15.81
C ALA A 272 -10.28 -27.38 16.05
N MET A 273 -8.97 -27.54 16.29
CA MET A 273 -8.39 -28.85 16.59
C MET A 273 -8.82 -29.40 17.96
N ALA A 274 -9.07 -28.54 18.95
CA ALA A 274 -9.69 -28.94 20.20
C ALA A 274 -11.14 -29.42 19.96
N GLY A 275 -11.91 -28.72 19.13
CA GLY A 275 -13.27 -29.10 18.72
C GLY A 275 -13.36 -30.42 17.95
N ILE A 276 -12.42 -30.65 17.02
CA ILE A 276 -12.32 -31.90 16.24
C ILE A 276 -12.04 -33.13 17.12
N SER A 277 -11.47 -32.95 18.33
CA SER A 277 -11.38 -34.05 19.31
C SER A 277 -12.73 -34.50 19.90
N VAL A 278 -13.83 -33.80 19.57
CA VAL A 278 -15.22 -34.15 19.93
C VAL A 278 -15.98 -34.69 18.72
N VAL A 279 -15.91 -34.01 17.56
CA VAL A 279 -16.69 -34.36 16.36
C VAL A 279 -16.02 -35.39 15.43
N GLY A 280 -14.78 -35.78 15.71
CA GLY A 280 -14.03 -36.80 14.95
C GLY A 280 -13.21 -36.24 13.78
N ARG A 281 -12.12 -36.94 13.42
CA ARG A 281 -11.21 -36.55 12.34
C ARG A 281 -11.63 -37.05 10.95
N ASP A 282 -12.68 -37.86 10.87
CA ASP A 282 -13.06 -38.51 9.60
C ASP A 282 -13.76 -37.54 8.65
N HIS A 283 -14.60 -36.67 9.20
CA HIS A 283 -15.40 -35.71 8.43
C HIS A 283 -15.00 -34.24 8.65
N TYR A 284 -13.97 -33.94 9.44
CA TYR A 284 -13.53 -32.55 9.69
C TYR A 284 -12.02 -32.36 9.47
N GLY A 285 -11.68 -31.41 8.60
CA GLY A 285 -10.31 -30.97 8.33
C GLY A 285 -10.12 -29.47 8.59
N VAL A 286 -8.89 -29.00 8.78
CA VAL A 286 -8.59 -27.60 9.13
C VAL A 286 -7.45 -27.04 8.28
N PHE A 287 -7.63 -25.81 7.78
CA PHE A 287 -6.56 -25.05 7.13
C PHE A 287 -6.52 -23.60 7.66
N PRO A 288 -5.40 -23.13 8.24
CA PRO A 288 -5.30 -21.77 8.78
C PRO A 288 -4.90 -20.76 7.71
N LEU A 289 -5.72 -19.74 7.54
CA LEU A 289 -5.47 -18.62 6.64
C LEU A 289 -4.37 -17.72 7.20
N ARG A 290 -3.45 -17.27 6.33
CA ARG A 290 -2.35 -16.35 6.70
C ARG A 290 -2.77 -14.90 6.96
N GLY A 291 -4.07 -14.61 6.97
CA GLY A 291 -4.67 -13.27 7.07
C GLY A 291 -5.61 -12.97 5.89
N LYS A 292 -5.93 -11.67 5.70
CA LYS A 292 -6.89 -11.20 4.68
C LYS A 292 -6.59 -11.74 3.28
N LEU A 293 -7.57 -12.43 2.69
CA LEU A 293 -7.48 -13.02 1.35
C LEU A 293 -7.42 -11.94 0.26
N LEU A 294 -6.79 -12.25 -0.88
CA LEU A 294 -6.75 -11.35 -2.03
C LEU A 294 -8.12 -11.26 -2.71
N ASN A 295 -8.68 -10.05 -2.84
CA ASN A 295 -9.88 -9.82 -3.67
C ASN A 295 -9.58 -10.18 -5.14
N VAL A 296 -10.11 -11.31 -5.59
CA VAL A 296 -9.75 -11.93 -6.88
C VAL A 296 -10.41 -11.28 -8.10
N ARG A 297 -11.58 -10.64 -7.94
CA ARG A 297 -12.27 -9.91 -9.03
C ARG A 297 -11.39 -8.82 -9.65
N GLU A 298 -10.54 -8.25 -8.80
CA GLU A 298 -9.73 -7.06 -9.05
C GLU A 298 -8.23 -7.38 -9.25
N ALA A 299 -7.87 -8.66 -9.16
CA ALA A 299 -6.51 -9.15 -9.29
C ALA A 299 -6.24 -9.67 -10.71
N ASN A 300 -5.02 -9.46 -11.23
CA ASN A 300 -4.63 -10.07 -12.50
C ASN A 300 -4.28 -11.57 -12.32
N SER A 301 -4.33 -12.33 -13.41
CA SER A 301 -4.11 -13.78 -13.43
C SER A 301 -2.79 -14.20 -12.78
N LYS A 302 -1.74 -13.37 -12.92
CA LYS A 302 -0.44 -13.59 -12.31
C LYS A 302 -0.50 -13.45 -10.78
N GLN A 303 -1.15 -12.41 -10.24
CA GLN A 303 -1.32 -12.23 -8.79
C GLN A 303 -2.10 -13.40 -8.16
N ILE A 304 -3.14 -13.89 -8.83
CA ILE A 304 -3.95 -15.04 -8.37
C ILE A 304 -3.12 -16.33 -8.38
N LYS A 305 -2.29 -16.52 -9.41
CA LYS A 305 -1.38 -17.67 -9.56
C LYS A 305 -0.21 -17.66 -8.58
N GLU A 306 0.35 -16.49 -8.28
CA GLU A 306 1.46 -16.31 -7.33
C GLU A 306 1.00 -16.33 -5.87
N ASN A 307 -0.31 -16.18 -5.60
CA ASN A 307 -0.87 -16.24 -4.25
C ASN A 307 -1.03 -17.69 -3.76
N ALA A 308 -0.04 -18.19 -3.03
CA ALA A 308 0.01 -19.52 -2.44
C ALA A 308 -1.22 -19.91 -1.57
N GLU A 309 -1.96 -18.94 -1.04
CA GLU A 309 -3.17 -19.19 -0.25
C GLU A 309 -4.31 -19.71 -1.14
N ILE A 310 -4.57 -18.99 -2.23
CA ILE A 310 -5.56 -19.40 -3.25
C ILE A 310 -5.15 -20.72 -3.90
N GLN A 311 -3.84 -20.91 -4.15
CA GLN A 311 -3.30 -22.19 -4.65
C GLN A 311 -3.59 -23.35 -3.69
N SER A 312 -3.51 -23.11 -2.37
CA SER A 312 -3.75 -24.13 -1.35
C SER A 312 -5.24 -24.46 -1.27
N ILE A 313 -6.11 -23.45 -1.14
CA ILE A 313 -7.58 -23.65 -1.07
C ILE A 313 -8.10 -24.37 -2.32
N LYS A 314 -7.65 -23.98 -3.53
CA LYS A 314 -8.00 -24.69 -4.78
C LYS A 314 -7.69 -26.19 -4.72
N LYS A 315 -6.50 -26.53 -4.23
CA LYS A 315 -6.05 -27.93 -4.12
C LYS A 315 -6.83 -28.68 -3.05
N ILE A 316 -6.91 -28.15 -1.83
CA ILE A 316 -7.58 -28.79 -0.68
C ILE A 316 -9.04 -29.12 -1.00
N LEU A 317 -9.74 -28.26 -1.74
CA LEU A 317 -11.15 -28.46 -2.12
C LEU A 317 -11.35 -29.22 -3.45
N GLY A 318 -10.30 -29.41 -4.27
CA GLY A 318 -10.46 -30.04 -5.59
C GLY A 318 -11.13 -29.13 -6.64
N LEU A 319 -10.91 -27.81 -6.54
CA LEU A 319 -11.59 -26.80 -7.35
C LEU A 319 -10.97 -26.64 -8.75
N GLN A 320 -11.82 -26.63 -9.78
CA GLN A 320 -11.44 -26.66 -11.20
C GLN A 320 -11.99 -25.43 -11.94
N GLN A 321 -11.15 -24.71 -12.69
CA GLN A 321 -11.52 -23.47 -13.38
C GLN A 321 -12.50 -23.74 -14.53
N GLU A 322 -13.47 -22.83 -14.73
CA GLU A 322 -14.57 -22.95 -15.71
C GLU A 322 -15.58 -24.09 -15.44
N LYS A 323 -15.40 -24.87 -14.37
CA LYS A 323 -16.36 -25.91 -13.99
C LYS A 323 -17.56 -25.30 -13.27
N GLN A 324 -18.75 -25.53 -13.82
CA GLN A 324 -19.99 -25.40 -13.06
C GLN A 324 -20.17 -26.63 -12.17
N TYR A 325 -20.57 -26.41 -10.93
CA TYR A 325 -20.81 -27.45 -9.93
C TYR A 325 -22.30 -27.45 -9.58
N GLU A 326 -23.00 -28.51 -9.97
CA GLU A 326 -24.39 -28.80 -9.58
C GLU A 326 -24.47 -29.43 -8.18
N ASN A 327 -23.43 -30.15 -7.79
CA ASN A 327 -23.31 -30.88 -6.53
C ASN A 327 -21.83 -31.00 -6.12
N THR A 328 -21.60 -31.38 -4.87
CA THR A 328 -20.27 -31.42 -4.24
C THR A 328 -19.53 -32.75 -4.42
N LYS A 329 -20.13 -33.76 -5.09
CA LYS A 329 -19.55 -35.12 -5.22
C LYS A 329 -18.18 -35.14 -5.91
N SER A 330 -17.91 -34.15 -6.76
CA SER A 330 -16.62 -34.00 -7.47
C SER A 330 -15.58 -33.15 -6.73
N LEU A 331 -15.89 -32.67 -5.52
CA LEU A 331 -14.97 -31.97 -4.63
C LEU A 331 -14.27 -32.95 -3.67
N ARG A 332 -13.22 -32.43 -3.00
CA ARG A 332 -12.54 -33.06 -1.87
C ARG A 332 -13.35 -33.01 -0.57
N TYR A 333 -14.20 -31.99 -0.40
CA TYR A 333 -15.01 -31.71 0.77
C TYR A 333 -16.40 -31.24 0.32
N GLY A 334 -17.45 -31.68 1.01
CA GLY A 334 -18.83 -31.31 0.75
C GLY A 334 -19.23 -29.97 1.36
N HIS A 335 -18.58 -29.56 2.44
CA HIS A 335 -18.85 -28.30 3.14
C HIS A 335 -17.57 -27.49 3.37
N LEU A 336 -17.73 -26.17 3.37
CA LEU A 336 -16.69 -25.18 3.62
C LEU A 336 -17.14 -24.27 4.77
N MET A 337 -16.57 -24.50 5.95
CA MET A 337 -16.86 -23.77 7.18
C MET A 337 -15.85 -22.64 7.38
N ILE A 338 -16.34 -21.41 7.56
CA ILE A 338 -15.52 -20.25 7.88
C ILE A 338 -15.54 -20.04 9.40
N MET A 339 -14.36 -19.97 10.00
CA MET A 339 -14.14 -19.83 11.44
C MET A 339 -13.12 -18.71 11.70
N THR A 340 -13.61 -17.47 11.61
CA THR A 340 -12.85 -16.24 11.87
C THR A 340 -13.03 -15.77 13.31
N ASP A 341 -12.21 -14.81 13.74
CA ASP A 341 -12.53 -14.06 14.95
C ASP A 341 -13.84 -13.27 14.70
N GLN A 342 -14.72 -13.16 15.70
CA GLN A 342 -16.07 -12.59 15.51
C GLN A 342 -16.06 -11.06 15.67
N ASP A 343 -15.17 -10.43 14.92
CA ASP A 343 -14.97 -8.99 14.83
C ASP A 343 -15.18 -8.48 13.39
N HIS A 344 -14.93 -7.20 13.16
CA HIS A 344 -15.05 -6.58 11.83
C HIS A 344 -14.03 -7.13 10.81
N ASP A 345 -12.80 -7.44 11.23
CA ASP A 345 -11.77 -7.92 10.31
C ASP A 345 -12.00 -9.38 9.89
N GLY A 346 -12.52 -10.21 10.79
CA GLY A 346 -13.06 -11.54 10.49
C GLY A 346 -14.27 -11.48 9.55
N SER A 347 -15.20 -10.54 9.78
CA SER A 347 -16.34 -10.28 8.87
C SER A 347 -15.86 -9.97 7.43
N HIS A 348 -14.77 -9.20 7.28
CA HIS A 348 -14.16 -8.97 5.97
C HIS A 348 -13.54 -10.23 5.36
N ILE A 349 -12.92 -11.10 6.17
CA ILE A 349 -12.39 -12.39 5.69
C ILE A 349 -13.51 -13.31 5.21
N LYS A 350 -14.64 -13.40 5.92
CA LYS A 350 -15.86 -14.09 5.43
C LYS A 350 -16.28 -13.55 4.06
N GLY A 351 -16.42 -12.23 3.94
CA GLY A 351 -16.80 -11.57 2.69
C GLY A 351 -15.82 -11.81 1.54
N LEU A 352 -14.51 -11.80 1.81
CA LEU A 352 -13.47 -12.08 0.82
C LEU A 352 -13.49 -13.54 0.35
N LEU A 353 -13.80 -14.50 1.23
CA LEU A 353 -13.99 -15.92 0.89
C LEU A 353 -15.25 -16.13 0.05
N ILE A 354 -16.39 -15.55 0.46
CA ILE A 354 -17.63 -15.52 -0.31
C ILE A 354 -17.39 -14.96 -1.72
N ASN A 355 -16.71 -13.81 -1.82
CA ASN A 355 -16.33 -13.18 -3.08
C ASN A 355 -15.36 -14.05 -3.92
N PHE A 356 -14.42 -14.75 -3.29
CA PHE A 356 -13.51 -15.67 -3.99
C PHE A 356 -14.25 -16.83 -4.66
N ILE A 357 -15.18 -17.47 -3.95
CA ILE A 357 -16.02 -18.53 -4.53
C ILE A 357 -16.98 -17.93 -5.57
N HIS A 358 -17.70 -16.84 -5.25
CA HIS A 358 -18.63 -16.17 -6.16
C HIS A 358 -17.96 -15.75 -7.49
N SER A 359 -16.71 -15.31 -7.45
CA SER A 359 -15.98 -14.81 -8.64
C SER A 359 -15.46 -15.91 -9.58
N PHE A 360 -15.50 -17.19 -9.20
CA PHE A 360 -14.96 -18.29 -10.01
C PHE A 360 -15.90 -19.49 -10.14
N TRP A 361 -16.71 -19.76 -9.12
CA TRP A 361 -17.65 -20.89 -9.02
C TRP A 361 -18.97 -20.43 -8.37
N PRO A 362 -19.71 -19.48 -8.97
CA PRO A 362 -20.94 -18.94 -8.39
C PRO A 362 -21.97 -20.03 -8.07
N SER A 363 -22.01 -21.13 -8.84
CA SER A 363 -22.93 -22.24 -8.58
C SER A 363 -22.68 -22.96 -7.25
N LEU A 364 -21.45 -22.96 -6.71
CA LEU A 364 -21.17 -23.55 -5.39
C LEU A 364 -21.89 -22.82 -4.26
N LEU A 365 -22.08 -21.50 -4.38
CA LEU A 365 -22.85 -20.73 -3.39
C LEU A 365 -24.36 -20.98 -3.49
N LYS A 366 -24.84 -21.52 -4.61
CA LYS A 366 -26.22 -21.96 -4.82
C LYS A 366 -26.51 -23.37 -4.30
N ILE A 367 -25.49 -24.13 -3.88
CA ILE A 367 -25.68 -25.45 -3.27
C ILE A 367 -26.01 -25.25 -1.77
N PRO A 368 -27.17 -25.74 -1.27
CA PRO A 368 -27.54 -25.63 0.13
C PRO A 368 -26.48 -26.20 1.08
N SER A 369 -26.18 -25.46 2.16
CA SER A 369 -25.19 -25.82 3.18
C SER A 369 -23.77 -26.09 2.66
N PHE A 370 -23.41 -25.73 1.42
CA PHE A 370 -22.00 -25.80 0.96
C PHE A 370 -21.13 -24.82 1.74
N LEU A 371 -21.56 -23.57 1.87
CA LEU A 371 -20.87 -22.56 2.67
C LEU A 371 -21.52 -22.42 4.05
N VAL A 372 -20.67 -22.42 5.08
CA VAL A 372 -21.05 -22.53 6.48
C VAL A 372 -20.25 -21.50 7.30
N GLU A 373 -20.85 -20.93 8.33
CA GLU A 373 -20.16 -20.11 9.33
C GLU A 373 -20.13 -20.83 10.68
N PHE A 374 -19.04 -20.64 11.43
CA PHE A 374 -18.93 -21.01 12.84
C PHE A 374 -18.84 -19.75 13.70
N ILE A 375 -19.87 -19.46 14.49
CA ILE A 375 -19.93 -18.28 15.38
C ILE A 375 -19.54 -18.65 16.81
N THR A 376 -18.97 -17.69 17.54
CA THR A 376 -18.75 -17.77 18.99
C THR A 376 -19.39 -16.59 19.72
N PRO A 377 -19.72 -16.71 21.02
CA PRO A 377 -20.14 -15.57 21.82
C PRO A 377 -19.08 -14.47 21.83
N ILE A 378 -19.50 -13.21 21.68
CA ILE A 378 -18.64 -12.02 21.77
C ILE A 378 -18.49 -11.58 23.23
N VAL A 379 -19.53 -11.77 24.04
CA VAL A 379 -19.53 -11.43 25.47
C VAL A 379 -20.10 -12.60 26.27
N LYS A 380 -19.47 -12.94 27.40
CA LYS A 380 -20.09 -13.77 28.43
C LYS A 380 -20.21 -12.98 29.74
N ALA A 381 -21.41 -12.95 30.29
CA ALA A 381 -21.66 -12.39 31.62
C ALA A 381 -21.82 -13.54 32.61
N THR A 382 -21.01 -13.57 33.66
CA THR A 382 -21.03 -14.60 34.71
C THR A 382 -21.50 -14.00 36.02
N HIS A 383 -22.69 -14.38 36.47
CA HIS A 383 -23.24 -13.93 37.75
C HIS A 383 -22.49 -14.57 38.93
N LYS A 384 -22.39 -13.89 40.07
CA LYS A 384 -21.86 -14.41 41.34
C LYS A 384 -22.53 -15.74 41.78
N SER A 385 -23.75 -16.03 41.33
CA SER A 385 -24.45 -17.32 41.54
C SER A 385 -24.08 -18.43 40.53
N GLY A 386 -23.05 -18.27 39.71
CA GLY A 386 -22.63 -19.24 38.68
C GLY A 386 -23.47 -19.27 37.39
N LYS A 387 -24.51 -18.41 37.27
CA LYS A 387 -25.30 -18.30 36.03
C LYS A 387 -24.48 -17.60 34.94
N VAL A 388 -24.19 -18.29 33.85
CA VAL A 388 -23.52 -17.73 32.66
C VAL A 388 -24.55 -17.37 31.59
N LEU A 389 -24.50 -16.13 31.11
CA LEU A 389 -25.17 -15.69 29.88
C LEU A 389 -24.11 -15.50 28.79
N SER A 390 -24.49 -15.72 27.54
CA SER A 390 -23.61 -15.58 26.36
C SER A 390 -24.34 -14.82 25.27
N PHE A 391 -23.73 -13.73 24.80
CA PHE A 391 -24.27 -12.81 23.80
C PHE A 391 -23.47 -12.93 22.51
N TYR A 392 -24.14 -12.93 21.37
CA TYR A 392 -23.51 -13.14 20.06
C TYR A 392 -23.42 -11.86 19.23
N THR A 393 -24.04 -10.75 19.69
CA THR A 393 -23.79 -9.39 19.20
C THR A 393 -23.58 -8.42 20.37
N MET A 394 -22.92 -7.28 20.12
CA MET A 394 -22.80 -6.20 21.12
C MET A 394 -24.16 -5.55 21.47
N PRO A 395 -25.06 -5.24 20.52
CA PRO A 395 -26.39 -4.72 20.84
C PRO A 395 -27.21 -5.60 21.79
N GLU A 396 -27.16 -6.94 21.67
CA GLU A 396 -27.83 -7.85 22.62
C GLU A 396 -27.31 -7.70 24.05
N TYR A 397 -25.98 -7.55 24.20
CA TYR A 397 -25.33 -7.36 25.49
C TYR A 397 -25.62 -5.97 26.07
N GLU A 398 -25.58 -4.92 25.26
CA GLU A 398 -25.86 -3.54 25.68
C GLU A 398 -27.32 -3.34 26.09
N GLU A 399 -28.27 -3.91 25.36
CA GLU A 399 -29.68 -3.92 25.74
C GLU A 399 -29.89 -4.68 27.06
N TRP A 400 -29.28 -5.86 27.20
CA TRP A 400 -29.32 -6.61 28.46
C TRP A 400 -28.73 -5.81 29.63
N LYS A 401 -27.57 -5.17 29.44
CA LYS A 401 -26.91 -4.35 30.48
C LYS A 401 -27.77 -3.14 30.86
N ARG A 402 -28.38 -2.47 29.89
CA ARG A 402 -29.31 -1.34 30.09
C ARG A 402 -30.53 -1.76 30.91
N ASN A 403 -31.11 -2.92 30.59
CA ASN A 403 -32.29 -3.46 31.26
C ASN A 403 -31.99 -4.08 32.64
N LEU A 404 -30.71 -4.36 32.95
CA LEU A 404 -30.26 -4.87 34.24
C LEU A 404 -30.13 -3.77 35.32
N GLY A 405 -29.86 -2.52 34.90
CA GLY A 405 -29.65 -1.38 35.81
C GLY A 405 -28.29 -1.40 36.51
N ASN A 406 -28.05 -2.34 37.42
CA ASN A 406 -26.81 -2.45 38.19
C ASN A 406 -26.07 -3.77 37.88
N ALA A 407 -24.80 -3.68 37.49
CA ALA A 407 -24.00 -4.81 37.02
C ALA A 407 -23.08 -5.46 38.09
N THR A 408 -23.00 -4.93 39.32
CA THR A 408 -22.09 -5.39 40.41
C THR A 408 -22.22 -6.87 40.81
N GLY A 409 -23.28 -7.56 40.37
CA GLY A 409 -23.45 -9.01 40.48
C GLY A 409 -22.74 -9.85 39.41
N TRP A 410 -22.21 -9.26 38.34
CA TRP A 410 -21.82 -9.95 37.10
C TRP A 410 -20.38 -9.62 36.67
N HIS A 411 -19.52 -10.64 36.63
CA HIS A 411 -18.24 -10.54 35.92
C HIS A 411 -18.49 -10.66 34.41
N ILE A 412 -18.24 -9.57 33.68
CA ILE A 412 -18.28 -9.55 32.21
C ILE A 412 -16.91 -9.94 31.67
N LYS A 413 -16.88 -10.85 30.68
CA LYS A 413 -15.70 -11.18 29.89
C LYS A 413 -15.99 -11.04 28.40
N TYR A 414 -15.23 -10.20 27.72
CA TYR A 414 -15.25 -10.03 26.27
C TYR A 414 -14.33 -11.05 25.59
N TYR A 415 -14.79 -11.62 24.48
CA TYR A 415 -14.12 -12.66 23.69
C TYR A 415 -13.70 -12.06 22.35
N LYS A 416 -12.57 -11.34 22.38
CA LYS A 416 -12.09 -10.51 21.26
C LYS A 416 -11.56 -11.32 20.07
N GLY A 417 -11.22 -12.60 20.29
CA GLY A 417 -10.91 -13.56 19.25
C GLY A 417 -11.07 -15.01 19.71
N LEU A 418 -11.05 -15.95 18.77
CA LEU A 418 -11.17 -17.38 19.03
C LEU A 418 -10.06 -17.89 19.95
N GLY A 419 -8.86 -17.30 19.86
CA GLY A 419 -7.74 -17.56 20.78
C GLY A 419 -8.00 -17.18 22.25
N THR A 420 -9.04 -16.39 22.56
CA THR A 420 -9.47 -16.06 23.93
C THR A 420 -10.36 -17.14 24.56
N SER A 421 -10.87 -18.09 23.76
CA SER A 421 -11.62 -19.25 24.24
C SER A 421 -10.67 -20.37 24.66
N THR A 422 -10.94 -20.99 25.80
CA THR A 422 -10.17 -22.14 26.29
C THR A 422 -10.45 -23.40 25.46
N SER A 423 -9.53 -24.36 25.49
CA SER A 423 -9.72 -25.69 24.88
C SER A 423 -10.88 -26.49 25.48
N LYS A 424 -11.44 -26.07 26.63
CA LYS A 424 -12.68 -26.60 27.20
C LYS A 424 -13.89 -26.01 26.48
N GLU A 425 -13.95 -24.69 26.36
CA GLU A 425 -15.00 -23.99 25.63
C GLU A 425 -15.03 -24.39 24.14
N GLY A 426 -13.86 -24.60 23.50
CA GLY A 426 -13.80 -25.13 22.14
C GLY A 426 -14.42 -26.51 21.97
N LYS A 427 -14.33 -27.38 22.99
CA LYS A 427 -15.03 -28.68 23.01
C LYS A 427 -16.53 -28.52 23.24
N GLU A 428 -16.92 -27.58 24.10
CA GLU A 428 -18.34 -27.27 24.37
C GLU A 428 -19.04 -26.70 23.13
N TYR A 429 -18.40 -25.77 22.40
CA TYR A 429 -18.96 -25.20 21.16
C TYR A 429 -19.15 -26.27 20.07
N PHE A 430 -18.24 -27.22 19.95
CA PHE A 430 -18.32 -28.33 18.98
C PHE A 430 -19.23 -29.47 19.44
N ALA A 431 -19.46 -29.66 20.74
CA ALA A 431 -20.55 -30.51 21.24
C ALA A 431 -21.92 -29.87 20.92
N GLU A 432 -22.05 -28.55 21.09
CA GLU A 432 -23.21 -27.77 20.67
C GLU A 432 -23.08 -27.23 19.23
N LEU A 433 -22.50 -27.99 18.29
CA LEU A 433 -22.21 -27.48 16.94
C LEU A 433 -23.45 -26.92 16.23
N ASN A 434 -24.63 -27.52 16.43
CA ASN A 434 -25.91 -27.07 15.85
C ASN A 434 -26.42 -25.68 16.31
N LYS A 435 -25.75 -25.06 17.28
CA LYS A 435 -26.01 -23.70 17.80
C LYS A 435 -25.03 -22.68 17.20
N HIS A 436 -23.77 -23.10 17.06
CA HIS A 436 -22.64 -22.30 16.58
C HIS A 436 -22.48 -22.35 15.05
N LYS A 437 -22.98 -23.40 14.39
CA LYS A 437 -23.05 -23.55 12.93
C LYS A 437 -24.20 -22.71 12.36
N LYS A 438 -23.92 -21.88 11.36
CA LYS A 438 -24.92 -21.24 10.47
C LYS A 438 -24.69 -21.69 9.04
N ASP A 439 -25.75 -21.94 8.28
CA ASP A 439 -25.66 -22.25 6.85
C ASP A 439 -25.96 -21.00 6.01
N PHE A 440 -25.11 -20.70 5.02
CA PHE A 440 -25.42 -19.66 4.04
C PHE A 440 -26.41 -20.19 3.00
N VAL A 441 -27.37 -19.34 2.62
CA VAL A 441 -28.43 -19.67 1.66
C VAL A 441 -28.47 -18.65 0.54
N TRP A 442 -28.44 -19.15 -0.69
CA TRP A 442 -28.77 -18.38 -1.90
C TRP A 442 -30.28 -18.44 -2.12
N SER A 443 -30.93 -17.29 -2.18
CA SER A 443 -32.39 -17.18 -2.36
C SER A 443 -32.73 -16.79 -3.80
N ASP A 444 -32.02 -15.79 -4.33
CA ASP A 444 -32.26 -15.14 -5.60
C ASP A 444 -30.96 -14.48 -6.10
N ASP A 445 -30.93 -13.94 -7.32
CA ASP A 445 -29.68 -13.37 -7.86
C ASP A 445 -29.28 -12.01 -7.24
N GLN A 446 -30.09 -11.40 -6.36
CA GLN A 446 -29.67 -10.21 -5.59
C GLN A 446 -28.58 -10.55 -4.58
N ASP A 447 -28.55 -11.80 -4.08
CA ASP A 447 -27.43 -12.34 -3.28
C ASP A 447 -26.09 -12.21 -4.04
N GLY A 448 -26.10 -12.42 -5.36
CA GLY A 448 -24.95 -12.17 -6.23
C GLY A 448 -24.64 -10.68 -6.37
N GLU A 449 -25.65 -9.86 -6.65
CA GLU A 449 -25.45 -8.41 -6.85
C GLU A 449 -24.91 -7.69 -5.61
N ALA A 450 -25.32 -8.11 -4.41
CA ALA A 450 -24.82 -7.61 -3.13
C ALA A 450 -23.33 -7.93 -2.92
N ILE A 451 -22.90 -9.17 -3.23
CA ILE A 451 -21.48 -9.54 -3.19
C ILE A 451 -20.69 -8.71 -4.23
N GLU A 452 -21.26 -8.41 -5.40
CA GLU A 452 -20.61 -7.54 -6.37
C GLU A 452 -20.49 -6.08 -5.90
N LEU A 453 -21.53 -5.53 -5.26
CA LEU A 453 -21.54 -4.19 -4.68
C LEU A 453 -20.39 -4.01 -3.68
N ALA A 454 -20.23 -4.99 -2.78
CA ALA A 454 -19.19 -5.00 -1.75
C ALA A 454 -17.76 -5.20 -2.30
N PHE A 455 -17.56 -5.88 -3.43
CA PHE A 455 -16.21 -6.26 -3.87
C PHE A 455 -15.74 -5.77 -5.26
N SER A 456 -16.62 -5.30 -6.15
CA SER A 456 -16.21 -4.77 -7.46
C SER A 456 -15.85 -3.28 -7.43
N LYS A 457 -14.75 -2.89 -8.07
CA LYS A 457 -14.40 -1.48 -8.30
C LYS A 457 -15.29 -0.79 -9.35
N LYS A 458 -16.15 -1.52 -10.06
CA LYS A 458 -17.15 -0.91 -10.96
C LYS A 458 -18.32 -0.26 -10.18
N LYS A 459 -18.62 -0.76 -8.98
CA LYS A 459 -19.76 -0.35 -8.13
C LYS A 459 -19.34 0.62 -7.00
N ILE A 460 -18.31 1.46 -7.20
CA ILE A 460 -17.79 2.38 -6.15
C ILE A 460 -18.85 3.39 -5.69
N GLU A 461 -19.46 4.16 -6.60
CA GLU A 461 -20.47 5.16 -6.21
C GLU A 461 -21.74 4.53 -5.61
N ALA A 462 -22.15 3.37 -6.13
CA ALA A 462 -23.22 2.57 -5.53
C ALA A 462 -22.87 2.14 -4.09
N ARG A 463 -21.61 1.75 -3.82
CA ARG A 463 -21.13 1.40 -2.48
C ARG A 463 -21.07 2.61 -1.54
N LYS A 464 -20.73 3.81 -2.06
CA LYS A 464 -20.81 5.04 -1.26
C LYS A 464 -22.24 5.35 -0.84
N ASN A 465 -23.21 5.17 -1.75
CA ASN A 465 -24.62 5.39 -1.44
C ASN A 465 -25.17 4.34 -0.46
N TRP A 466 -24.80 3.07 -0.64
CA TRP A 466 -25.06 1.99 0.32
C TRP A 466 -24.55 2.31 1.74
N LEU A 467 -23.33 2.87 1.86
CA LEU A 467 -22.78 3.29 3.16
C LEU A 467 -23.40 4.56 3.73
N ARG A 468 -23.98 5.43 2.89
CA ARG A 468 -24.80 6.58 3.33
C ARG A 468 -26.21 6.19 3.77
N GLN A 469 -26.69 5.03 3.34
CA GLN A 469 -28.01 4.47 3.67
C GLN A 469 -27.98 3.52 4.87
N PHE A 470 -26.86 3.43 5.59
CA PHE A 470 -26.76 2.63 6.81
C PHE A 470 -27.51 3.30 7.98
N GLU A 471 -28.48 2.60 8.54
CA GLU A 471 -29.17 3.00 9.77
C GLU A 471 -28.44 2.44 11.01
N PRO A 472 -27.94 3.29 11.93
CA PRO A 472 -27.30 2.84 13.16
C PRO A 472 -28.21 1.93 13.98
N GLY A 473 -27.67 0.81 14.46
CA GLY A 473 -28.44 -0.26 15.08
C GLY A 473 -28.82 -1.40 14.12
N THR A 474 -28.54 -1.29 12.82
CA THR A 474 -28.63 -2.43 11.89
C THR A 474 -27.56 -3.48 12.20
N PHE A 475 -27.96 -4.69 12.60
CA PHE A 475 -27.08 -5.85 12.79
C PHE A 475 -27.73 -7.15 12.31
N LEU A 476 -26.93 -8.22 12.13
CA LEU A 476 -27.41 -9.54 11.74
C LEU A 476 -27.90 -10.33 12.97
N ASP A 477 -29.14 -10.83 12.94
CA ASP A 477 -29.67 -11.66 14.04
C ASP A 477 -29.02 -13.04 14.08
N GLN A 478 -28.14 -13.25 15.05
CA GLN A 478 -27.39 -14.48 15.25
C GLN A 478 -28.22 -15.63 15.86
N LYS A 479 -29.53 -15.46 16.10
CA LYS A 479 -30.43 -16.54 16.57
C LYS A 479 -30.87 -17.47 15.44
N GLY A 480 -31.00 -16.97 14.21
CA GLY A 480 -31.33 -17.77 13.02
C GLY A 480 -30.32 -18.90 12.77
N LYS A 481 -30.73 -19.94 12.02
CA LYS A 481 -29.82 -21.01 11.54
C LYS A 481 -29.31 -20.77 10.11
N LEU A 482 -30.00 -19.92 9.37
CA LEU A 482 -29.75 -19.64 7.96
C LEU A 482 -29.37 -18.17 7.80
N VAL A 483 -28.40 -17.87 6.94
CA VAL A 483 -27.95 -16.50 6.65
C VAL A 483 -28.02 -16.28 5.14
N ARG A 484 -28.75 -15.25 4.68
CA ARG A 484 -28.70 -14.84 3.28
C ARG A 484 -27.41 -14.07 3.00
N TYR A 485 -26.86 -14.19 1.79
CA TYR A 485 -25.68 -13.41 1.41
C TYR A 485 -25.98 -11.90 1.38
N THR A 486 -27.17 -11.51 0.93
CA THR A 486 -27.74 -10.15 1.04
C THR A 486 -27.75 -9.63 2.47
N ASP A 487 -28.27 -10.41 3.44
CA ASP A 487 -28.29 -10.04 4.85
C ASP A 487 -26.88 -9.89 5.42
N PHE A 488 -25.98 -10.86 5.17
CA PHE A 488 -24.59 -10.78 5.60
C PHE A 488 -23.88 -9.53 5.05
N VAL A 489 -24.08 -9.19 3.77
CA VAL A 489 -23.51 -7.97 3.19
C VAL A 489 -24.08 -6.73 3.91
N ASN A 490 -25.41 -6.61 3.98
CA ASN A 490 -26.09 -5.40 4.43
C ASN A 490 -26.16 -5.22 5.96
N LYS A 491 -25.85 -6.26 6.76
CA LYS A 491 -25.99 -6.24 8.23
C LYS A 491 -24.75 -6.66 9.01
N GLU A 492 -23.71 -7.17 8.35
CA GLU A 492 -22.42 -7.51 8.98
C GLU A 492 -21.23 -6.87 8.23
N LEU A 493 -21.09 -7.12 6.92
CA LEU A 493 -19.97 -6.58 6.13
C LEU A 493 -20.00 -5.05 6.00
N ILE A 494 -21.19 -4.43 6.11
CA ILE A 494 -21.33 -2.98 6.20
C ILE A 494 -20.68 -2.40 7.46
N LEU A 495 -20.73 -3.11 8.59
CA LEU A 495 -20.11 -2.68 9.86
C LEU A 495 -18.59 -2.67 9.75
N PHE A 496 -18.01 -3.70 9.11
CA PHE A 496 -16.59 -3.66 8.72
C PHE A 496 -16.29 -2.46 7.82
N SER A 497 -17.11 -2.21 6.80
CA SER A 497 -16.88 -1.15 5.82
C SER A 497 -16.87 0.25 6.47
N LEU A 498 -17.69 0.46 7.50
CA LEU A 498 -17.73 1.68 8.30
C LEU A 498 -16.53 1.79 9.24
N ALA A 499 -16.18 0.71 9.95
CA ALA A 499 -14.99 0.68 10.82
C ALA A 499 -13.69 0.87 10.02
N ASP A 500 -13.60 0.31 8.82
CA ASP A 500 -12.49 0.49 7.87
C ASP A 500 -12.37 1.95 7.40
N LEU A 501 -13.48 2.66 7.18
CA LEU A 501 -13.48 4.10 6.90
C LEU A 501 -13.01 4.90 8.12
N GLN A 502 -13.57 4.67 9.31
CA GLN A 502 -13.16 5.33 10.57
C GLN A 502 -11.68 5.13 10.91
N ARG A 503 -11.12 3.95 10.62
CA ARG A 503 -9.70 3.63 10.82
C ARG A 503 -8.78 4.22 9.74
N SER A 504 -9.30 4.51 8.54
CA SER A 504 -8.50 4.87 7.36
C SER A 504 -8.55 6.36 6.98
N ILE A 505 -9.68 7.03 7.19
CA ILE A 505 -9.91 8.44 6.89
C ILE A 505 -9.86 9.23 8.22
N PRO A 506 -9.11 10.35 8.32
CA PRO A 506 -9.03 11.13 9.55
C PRO A 506 -10.25 12.05 9.73
N SER A 507 -10.37 12.66 10.92
CA SER A 507 -11.23 13.83 11.10
C SER A 507 -10.57 15.08 10.51
N MET A 508 -11.39 16.01 10.04
CA MET A 508 -11.00 17.39 9.73
C MET A 508 -10.49 18.13 10.98
N VAL A 509 -11.08 17.84 12.15
CA VAL A 509 -10.84 18.63 13.38
C VAL A 509 -9.43 18.40 13.95
N ASP A 510 -9.02 17.14 14.12
CA ASP A 510 -7.69 16.80 14.66
C ASP A 510 -6.69 16.24 13.64
N GLY A 511 -7.11 15.98 12.39
CA GLY A 511 -6.27 15.32 11.38
C GLY A 511 -5.91 13.87 11.71
N PHE A 512 -6.43 13.31 12.80
CA PHE A 512 -6.06 12.00 13.30
C PHE A 512 -7.05 10.91 12.93
N LYS A 513 -6.54 9.69 12.97
CA LYS A 513 -7.28 8.43 12.95
C LYS A 513 -7.31 7.85 14.38
N PRO A 514 -8.26 6.98 14.74
CA PRO A 514 -8.41 6.48 16.11
C PRO A 514 -7.12 5.97 16.77
N GLY A 515 -6.26 5.25 16.04
CA GLY A 515 -4.97 4.79 16.56
C GLY A 515 -4.03 5.93 17.02
N GLN A 516 -4.01 7.05 16.31
CA GLN A 516 -3.22 8.24 16.68
C GLN A 516 -3.83 8.95 17.89
N ARG A 517 -5.17 9.03 17.99
CA ARG A 517 -5.88 9.56 19.17
C ARG A 517 -5.62 8.73 20.41
N LYS A 518 -5.70 7.39 20.33
CA LYS A 518 -5.38 6.47 21.42
C LYS A 518 -3.94 6.64 21.93
N ILE A 519 -2.98 6.85 21.02
CA ILE A 519 -1.59 7.18 21.37
C ILE A 519 -1.48 8.56 22.08
N LEU A 520 -2.14 9.59 21.57
CA LEU A 520 -2.10 10.94 22.16
C LEU A 520 -2.80 10.98 23.54
N PHE A 521 -3.95 10.34 23.66
CA PHE A 521 -4.69 10.15 24.91
C PHE A 521 -3.83 9.50 26.00
N CYS A 522 -3.21 8.36 25.69
CA CYS A 522 -2.31 7.70 26.64
C CYS A 522 -1.02 8.48 26.90
N SER A 523 -0.57 9.34 25.99
CA SER A 523 0.53 10.29 26.24
C SER A 523 0.14 11.35 27.27
N PHE A 524 -1.07 11.90 27.17
CA PHE A 524 -1.60 12.90 28.10
C PHE A 524 -1.95 12.28 29.47
N LYS A 525 -2.66 11.14 29.48
CA LYS A 525 -3.10 10.41 30.69
C LYS A 525 -1.95 10.06 31.64
N ARG A 526 -0.76 9.76 31.09
CA ARG A 526 0.45 9.42 31.87
C ARG A 526 1.45 10.57 32.06
N ASN A 527 1.12 11.77 31.57
CA ASN A 527 2.02 12.94 31.51
C ASN A 527 3.40 12.57 30.92
N PHE A 528 3.43 12.16 29.65
CA PHE A 528 4.56 11.50 28.98
C PHE A 528 5.76 12.42 28.64
N VAL A 529 6.31 13.12 29.64
CA VAL A 529 7.48 14.01 29.51
C VAL A 529 8.80 13.24 29.56
N LYS A 530 8.91 12.22 30.43
CA LYS A 530 10.08 11.34 30.53
C LYS A 530 10.06 10.30 29.42
N GLU A 531 11.22 10.02 28.81
CA GLU A 531 11.28 9.04 27.74
C GLU A 531 11.03 7.59 28.18
N ALA A 532 10.45 6.81 27.28
CA ALA A 532 10.18 5.39 27.46
C ALA A 532 10.33 4.64 26.13
N LYS A 533 10.59 3.33 26.18
CA LYS A 533 10.73 2.52 24.95
C LYS A 533 9.42 2.46 24.18
N VAL A 534 9.47 2.56 22.85
CA VAL A 534 8.28 2.49 21.99
C VAL A 534 7.50 1.19 22.24
N ALA A 535 8.18 0.06 22.42
CA ALA A 535 7.54 -1.23 22.75
C ALA A 535 6.89 -1.28 24.15
N GLN A 536 7.39 -0.51 25.13
CA GLN A 536 6.74 -0.38 26.44
C GLN A 536 5.54 0.56 26.36
N PHE A 537 5.64 1.61 25.53
CA PHE A 537 4.53 2.54 25.32
C PHE A 537 3.41 1.91 24.49
N SER A 538 3.69 1.09 23.47
CA SER A 538 2.64 0.40 22.70
C SER A 538 1.79 -0.53 23.58
N GLY A 539 2.41 -1.25 24.53
CA GLY A 539 1.67 -2.05 25.52
C GLY A 539 0.78 -1.18 26.43
N TYR A 540 1.36 -0.11 27.01
CA TYR A 540 0.62 0.86 27.85
C TYR A 540 -0.56 1.51 27.10
N VAL A 541 -0.39 1.86 25.82
CA VAL A 541 -1.48 2.35 24.96
C VAL A 541 -2.53 1.26 24.77
N SER A 542 -2.10 0.02 24.49
CA SER A 542 -3.02 -1.08 24.22
C SER A 542 -3.94 -1.39 25.41
N GLU A 543 -3.37 -1.37 26.61
CA GLU A 543 -4.06 -1.56 27.89
C GLU A 543 -5.04 -0.41 28.19
N HIS A 544 -4.53 0.83 28.32
CA HIS A 544 -5.33 1.94 28.85
C HIS A 544 -6.21 2.68 27.83
N SER A 545 -6.24 2.22 26.58
CA SER A 545 -7.16 2.73 25.54
C SER A 545 -8.01 1.63 24.90
N ALA A 546 -8.09 0.43 25.51
CA ALA A 546 -8.84 -0.71 25.00
C ALA A 546 -8.54 -1.04 23.52
N TYR A 547 -7.28 -1.02 23.10
CA TYR A 547 -6.93 -1.28 21.69
C TYR A 547 -6.92 -2.78 21.40
N HIS A 548 -7.90 -3.24 20.60
CA HIS A 548 -8.09 -4.66 20.31
C HIS A 548 -7.19 -5.24 19.21
N HIS A 549 -6.40 -4.41 18.50
CA HIS A 549 -5.52 -4.86 17.44
C HIS A 549 -4.07 -5.07 17.93
N GLY A 550 -3.26 -5.80 17.16
CA GLY A 550 -1.90 -6.13 17.58
C GLY A 550 -1.00 -4.90 17.79
N GLU A 551 -0.28 -4.86 18.92
CA GLU A 551 0.62 -3.78 19.35
C GLU A 551 1.61 -3.30 18.27
N GLN A 552 2.01 -4.17 17.34
CA GLN A 552 2.89 -3.80 16.23
C GLN A 552 2.32 -2.63 15.40
N SER A 553 0.99 -2.55 15.26
CA SER A 553 0.30 -1.45 14.58
C SER A 553 0.43 -0.13 15.37
N LEU A 554 0.29 -0.17 16.70
CA LEU A 554 0.56 0.99 17.57
C LEU A 554 2.02 1.39 17.49
N ALA A 555 2.96 0.45 17.58
CA ALA A 555 4.39 0.74 17.55
C ALA A 555 4.83 1.40 16.22
N THR A 556 4.32 0.94 15.08
CA THR A 556 4.54 1.59 13.78
C THR A 556 3.86 2.96 13.69
N THR A 557 2.68 3.14 14.31
CA THR A 557 2.00 4.45 14.36
C THR A 557 2.74 5.45 15.25
N ILE A 558 3.25 5.02 16.41
CA ILE A 558 4.12 5.82 17.30
C ILE A 558 5.37 6.27 16.55
N VAL A 559 6.03 5.37 15.82
CA VAL A 559 7.19 5.71 14.97
C VAL A 559 6.82 6.74 13.91
N GLY A 560 5.70 6.54 13.20
CA GLY A 560 5.21 7.51 12.20
C GLY A 560 4.85 8.89 12.76
N MET A 561 4.36 8.97 14.01
CA MET A 561 4.07 10.24 14.71
C MET A 561 5.32 10.97 15.23
N ALA A 562 6.47 10.28 15.27
CA ALA A 562 7.75 10.82 15.75
C ALA A 562 8.72 11.21 14.63
N GLN A 563 8.53 10.69 13.40
CA GLN A 563 9.42 10.96 12.26
C GLN A 563 9.47 12.45 11.86
N ASP A 564 10.66 12.89 11.48
CA ASP A 564 11.09 14.28 11.31
C ASP A 564 11.74 14.57 9.95
N PHE A 565 12.13 13.54 9.19
CA PHE A 565 12.77 13.70 7.88
C PHE A 565 11.85 14.30 6.81
N VAL A 566 12.45 14.97 5.82
CA VAL A 566 11.75 15.66 4.71
C VAL A 566 10.71 14.76 4.02
N GLY A 567 9.44 15.17 4.08
CA GLY A 567 8.30 14.44 3.51
C GLY A 567 7.56 13.51 4.47
N SER A 568 7.90 13.55 5.78
CA SER A 568 7.11 12.95 6.87
C SER A 568 6.18 13.99 7.53
N ASN A 569 6.38 14.33 8.81
CA ASN A 569 5.60 15.35 9.53
C ASN A 569 6.23 16.74 9.39
N ASN A 570 5.43 17.81 9.40
CA ASN A 570 5.93 19.18 9.60
C ASN A 570 6.09 19.48 11.10
N ILE A 571 5.18 18.98 11.95
CA ILE A 571 5.31 18.98 13.41
C ILE A 571 5.16 17.55 13.93
N ASN A 572 6.25 16.95 14.38
CA ASN A 572 6.27 15.64 15.04
C ASN A 572 5.74 15.77 16.48
N LEU A 573 4.66 15.06 16.81
CA LEU A 573 4.00 15.18 18.12
C LEU A 573 4.68 14.38 19.22
N LEU A 574 5.55 13.44 18.83
CA LEU A 574 6.42 12.64 19.68
C LEU A 574 7.88 12.86 19.24
N ALA A 575 8.82 12.74 20.18
CA ALA A 575 10.24 12.95 19.91
C ALA A 575 10.92 11.65 19.39
N PRO A 576 11.72 11.72 18.31
CA PRO A 576 12.39 10.54 17.73
C PRO A 576 13.71 10.18 18.46
N ASN A 577 13.63 9.70 19.71
CA ASN A 577 14.82 9.40 20.51
C ASN A 577 15.46 8.06 20.08
N GLY A 578 16.16 8.07 18.95
CA GLY A 578 16.87 6.93 18.36
C GLY A 578 16.75 6.91 16.83
N GLN A 579 17.05 5.76 16.21
CA GLN A 579 16.95 5.58 14.76
C GLN A 579 15.50 5.35 14.32
N PHE A 580 14.69 6.41 14.25
CA PHE A 580 13.27 6.39 13.85
C PHE A 580 13.03 6.19 12.34
N GLY A 581 14.10 5.94 11.57
CA GLY A 581 14.08 5.75 10.13
C GLY A 581 14.45 7.04 9.41
N THR A 582 15.04 6.89 8.23
CA THR A 582 15.71 7.98 7.52
C THR A 582 15.01 8.31 6.20
N ARG A 583 15.45 9.40 5.56
CA ARG A 583 14.99 9.76 4.22
C ARG A 583 15.34 8.69 3.16
N ASN A 584 16.33 7.83 3.42
CA ASN A 584 16.83 6.85 2.47
C ASN A 584 15.80 5.79 2.06
N HIS A 585 14.92 5.38 2.99
CA HIS A 585 13.84 4.41 2.73
C HIS A 585 12.42 4.97 3.00
N GLY A 586 12.32 6.26 3.32
CA GLY A 586 11.09 6.88 3.82
C GLY A 586 10.66 6.25 5.13
N GLY A 587 11.55 6.25 6.13
CA GLY A 587 11.28 5.80 7.49
C GLY A 587 11.24 4.28 7.73
N LYS A 588 11.29 3.45 6.68
CA LYS A 588 11.15 1.98 6.79
C LYS A 588 12.39 1.27 7.32
N ASP A 589 13.49 2.00 7.45
CA ASP A 589 14.77 1.64 8.04
C ASP A 589 14.86 1.98 9.54
N HIS A 590 13.73 2.30 10.17
CA HIS A 590 13.64 2.47 11.61
C HIS A 590 14.11 1.22 12.38
N ALA A 591 14.75 1.41 13.53
CA ALA A 591 15.13 0.30 14.39
C ALA A 591 13.90 -0.41 15.00
N SER A 592 14.10 -1.61 15.57
CA SER A 592 13.02 -2.31 16.27
C SER A 592 12.49 -1.45 17.43
N PRO A 593 11.16 -1.37 17.65
CA PRO A 593 10.53 -0.65 18.77
C PRO A 593 11.05 -1.01 20.18
N ARG A 594 11.81 -2.11 20.33
CA ARG A 594 12.48 -2.51 21.57
C ARG A 594 13.72 -1.67 21.90
N TYR A 595 14.29 -0.97 20.92
CA TYR A 595 15.47 -0.11 21.05
C TYR A 595 15.14 1.39 20.99
N LEU A 596 14.08 1.75 20.28
CA LEU A 596 13.61 3.14 20.16
C LEU A 596 13.00 3.63 21.46
N HIS A 597 13.36 4.85 21.86
CA HIS A 597 12.73 5.59 22.96
C HIS A 597 11.96 6.78 22.39
N THR A 598 10.99 7.30 23.13
CA THR A 598 10.26 8.50 22.74
C THR A 598 9.63 9.15 23.98
N ASN A 599 9.19 10.39 23.84
CA ASN A 599 8.38 11.17 24.77
C ASN A 599 7.52 12.15 23.98
N LEU A 600 6.58 12.82 24.65
CA LEU A 600 5.75 13.87 24.06
C LEU A 600 6.62 15.07 23.65
N SER A 601 6.52 15.52 22.40
CA SER A 601 7.21 16.74 21.96
C SER A 601 6.69 17.96 22.75
N PRO A 602 7.54 18.92 23.19
CA PRO A 602 7.10 20.06 23.99
C PRO A 602 5.97 20.88 23.32
N ILE A 603 6.09 21.11 22.01
CA ILE A 603 5.10 21.81 21.19
C ILE A 603 3.69 21.18 21.23
N THR A 604 3.57 19.88 21.52
CA THR A 604 2.29 19.17 21.50
C THR A 604 1.30 19.68 22.56
N ARG A 605 1.76 20.25 23.68
CA ARG A 605 0.85 20.89 24.65
C ARG A 605 0.53 22.36 24.38
N PHE A 606 1.23 23.00 23.44
CA PHE A 606 0.80 24.28 22.84
C PHE A 606 -0.22 24.03 21.73
N LEU A 607 -0.06 22.95 20.96
CA LEU A 607 -1.06 22.51 19.98
C LEU A 607 -2.35 21.98 20.63
N PHE A 608 -2.26 21.32 21.79
CA PHE A 608 -3.40 20.76 22.54
C PHE A 608 -3.39 21.25 24.01
N PRO A 609 -3.91 22.48 24.25
CA PRO A 609 -3.95 23.10 25.58
C PRO A 609 -4.68 22.22 26.60
N LYS A 610 -4.14 22.15 27.82
CA LYS A 610 -4.68 21.32 28.90
C LYS A 610 -6.11 21.72 29.30
N ASP A 611 -6.46 23.00 29.14
CA ASP A 611 -7.78 23.52 29.51
C ASP A 611 -8.89 23.06 28.55
N ASP A 612 -8.55 22.63 27.34
CA ASP A 612 -9.50 21.97 26.43
C ASP A 612 -9.80 20.52 26.86
N ASP A 613 -8.93 19.84 27.63
CA ASP A 613 -9.12 18.42 28.01
C ASP A 613 -10.45 18.19 28.76
N GLN A 614 -11.00 19.19 29.46
CA GLN A 614 -12.30 19.07 30.14
C GLN A 614 -13.53 19.21 29.21
N LEU A 615 -13.34 19.73 27.99
CA LEU A 615 -14.42 20.01 27.02
C LEU A 615 -14.71 18.83 26.10
N LEU A 616 -13.80 17.84 26.02
CA LEU A 616 -13.82 16.80 25.00
C LEU A 616 -14.79 15.66 25.33
N HIS A 617 -15.53 15.20 24.31
CA HIS A 617 -16.37 14.01 24.42
C HIS A 617 -15.53 12.73 24.37
N TYR A 618 -15.09 12.28 25.55
CA TYR A 618 -14.42 10.99 25.78
C TYR A 618 -15.35 9.81 25.55
N LEU A 619 -14.86 8.81 24.82
CA LEU A 619 -15.56 7.55 24.61
C LEU A 619 -15.38 6.61 25.82
N ASN A 620 -16.26 5.61 25.95
CA ASN A 620 -16.18 4.56 26.95
C ASN A 620 -16.19 3.19 26.26
N GLU A 621 -15.19 2.35 26.54
CA GLU A 621 -14.98 1.05 25.92
C GLU A 621 -14.52 0.05 26.99
N ASP A 622 -15.11 -1.15 27.01
CA ASP A 622 -14.99 -2.16 28.09
C ASP A 622 -15.29 -1.64 29.52
N GLY A 623 -15.93 -0.47 29.67
CA GLY A 623 -16.17 0.21 30.95
C GLY A 623 -15.10 1.25 31.31
N GLN A 624 -14.03 1.37 30.53
CA GLN A 624 -12.96 2.34 30.75
C GLN A 624 -13.18 3.62 29.94
N LYS A 625 -12.84 4.76 30.54
CA LYS A 625 -12.70 6.03 29.81
C LYS A 625 -11.46 5.98 28.91
N ILE A 626 -11.70 6.00 27.60
CA ILE A 626 -10.69 5.92 26.53
C ILE A 626 -10.52 7.29 25.84
N GLU A 627 -10.06 7.35 24.59
CA GLU A 627 -9.78 8.60 23.87
C GLU A 627 -11.05 9.43 23.57
N PRO A 628 -10.91 10.75 23.32
CA PRO A 628 -12.00 11.56 22.82
C PRO A 628 -12.31 11.30 21.35
N THR A 629 -13.57 11.54 21.00
CA THR A 629 -14.14 11.40 19.65
C THR A 629 -13.24 12.04 18.59
N TRP A 630 -12.78 13.25 18.88
CA TRP A 630 -11.66 13.96 18.26
C TRP A 630 -11.04 14.91 19.29
N TYR A 631 -9.80 15.34 19.07
CA TYR A 631 -9.20 16.47 19.80
C TYR A 631 -9.52 17.81 19.13
N ILE A 632 -9.38 18.91 19.86
CA ILE A 632 -9.52 20.28 19.30
C ILE A 632 -8.16 21.03 19.41
N PRO A 633 -7.31 20.98 18.37
CA PRO A 633 -6.02 21.67 18.40
C PRO A 633 -6.18 23.21 18.31
N VAL A 634 -5.09 23.96 18.50
CA VAL A 634 -5.06 25.42 18.25
C VAL A 634 -5.08 25.74 16.74
N ILE A 635 -4.52 24.86 15.90
CA ILE A 635 -4.51 24.94 14.43
C ILE A 635 -4.86 23.56 13.81
N PRO A 636 -5.49 23.49 12.61
CA PRO A 636 -5.94 22.22 12.05
C PRO A 636 -4.78 21.32 11.62
N MET A 637 -4.46 20.32 12.46
CA MET A 637 -3.33 19.40 12.26
C MET A 637 -3.41 18.58 10.97
N VAL A 638 -4.61 18.46 10.37
CA VAL A 638 -4.81 17.82 9.06
C VAL A 638 -4.12 18.55 7.91
N LEU A 639 -4.01 19.89 8.01
CA LEU A 639 -3.26 20.70 7.03
C LEU A 639 -1.76 20.70 7.38
N VAL A 640 -1.42 20.81 8.67
CA VAL A 640 -0.02 20.83 9.16
C VAL A 640 0.77 19.59 8.69
N ASN A 641 0.31 18.39 9.01
CA ASN A 641 1.02 17.14 8.72
C ASN A 641 0.49 16.39 7.49
N GLY A 642 -0.55 16.92 6.84
CA GLY A 642 -1.28 16.20 5.79
C GLY A 642 -1.96 14.93 6.31
N SER A 643 -2.54 14.15 5.40
CA SER A 643 -2.98 12.79 5.68
C SER A 643 -3.21 12.00 4.40
N GLU A 644 -2.94 10.69 4.43
CA GLU A 644 -3.31 9.78 3.34
C GLU A 644 -4.07 8.56 3.86
N GLY A 645 -5.08 8.10 3.12
CA GLY A 645 -5.94 7.01 3.55
C GLY A 645 -6.73 6.40 2.39
N ILE A 646 -7.01 5.10 2.49
CA ILE A 646 -7.89 4.37 1.58
C ILE A 646 -8.77 3.47 2.43
N GLY A 647 -10.06 3.78 2.51
CA GLY A 647 -11.07 2.93 3.15
C GLY A 647 -12.08 2.42 2.12
N THR A 648 -13.15 1.80 2.60
CA THR A 648 -14.12 1.12 1.74
C THR A 648 -15.00 2.12 0.97
N GLY A 649 -14.60 2.41 -0.27
CA GLY A 649 -15.33 3.29 -1.21
C GLY A 649 -14.76 4.70 -1.32
N TRP A 650 -13.90 5.12 -0.40
CA TRP A 650 -13.25 6.44 -0.38
C TRP A 650 -11.73 6.34 -0.24
N SER A 651 -11.05 7.36 -0.73
CA SER A 651 -9.65 7.62 -0.40
C SER A 651 -9.47 9.09 -0.13
N THR A 652 -8.47 9.42 0.68
CA THR A 652 -8.09 10.80 0.99
C THR A 652 -6.61 11.00 0.77
N PHE A 653 -6.26 12.18 0.27
CA PHE A 653 -4.90 12.69 0.23
C PHE A 653 -4.96 14.20 0.47
N VAL A 654 -4.52 14.63 1.65
CA VAL A 654 -4.27 16.02 2.02
C VAL A 654 -2.73 16.17 2.08
N PRO A 655 -2.12 17.09 1.31
CA PRO A 655 -0.69 17.36 1.43
C PRO A 655 -0.39 18.15 2.71
N ASN A 656 0.89 18.28 3.04
CA ASN A 656 1.32 19.09 4.18
C ASN A 656 1.35 20.58 3.78
N TYR A 657 1.10 21.47 4.74
CA TYR A 657 1.13 22.92 4.60
C TYR A 657 1.99 23.56 5.71
N ASN A 658 2.42 24.81 5.52
CA ASN A 658 3.24 25.54 6.48
C ASN A 658 2.42 25.90 7.73
N PRO A 659 2.86 25.54 8.95
CA PRO A 659 2.19 25.98 10.19
C PRO A 659 2.01 27.50 10.29
N ARG A 660 2.96 28.29 9.79
CA ARG A 660 2.92 29.76 9.90
C ARG A 660 1.86 30.37 8.98
N ASP A 661 1.76 29.91 7.73
CA ASP A 661 0.70 30.35 6.79
C ASP A 661 -0.70 30.05 7.35
N ILE A 662 -0.87 28.90 8.00
CA ILE A 662 -2.12 28.53 8.69
C ILE A 662 -2.41 29.48 9.86
N VAL A 663 -1.40 29.81 10.68
CA VAL A 663 -1.54 30.78 11.79
C VAL A 663 -1.90 32.17 11.27
N THR A 664 -1.26 32.65 10.19
CA THR A 664 -1.58 33.93 9.54
C THR A 664 -3.03 33.97 9.04
N ASN A 665 -3.49 32.93 8.35
CA ASN A 665 -4.88 32.87 7.89
C ASN A 665 -5.90 32.79 9.04
N ILE A 666 -5.56 32.16 10.18
CA ILE A 666 -6.39 32.22 11.38
C ILE A 666 -6.40 33.64 11.97
N ARG A 667 -5.28 34.36 11.99
CA ARG A 667 -5.23 35.77 12.39
C ARG A 667 -6.09 36.65 11.47
N HIS A 668 -6.05 36.45 10.16
CA HIS A 668 -6.94 37.15 9.21
C HIS A 668 -8.42 36.87 9.53
N LEU A 669 -8.83 35.59 9.68
CA LEU A 669 -10.21 35.25 10.06
C LEU A 669 -10.62 35.83 11.43
N LEU A 670 -9.69 35.93 12.39
CA LEU A 670 -9.92 36.59 13.68
C LEU A 670 -10.05 38.11 13.57
N ASN A 671 -9.42 38.74 12.58
CA ASN A 671 -9.61 40.16 12.25
C ASN A 671 -10.82 40.42 11.32
N ASP A 672 -11.53 39.37 10.92
CA ASP A 672 -12.60 39.38 9.91
C ASP A 672 -12.10 39.81 8.49
N GLU A 673 -10.83 39.50 8.20
CA GLU A 673 -10.11 39.69 6.93
C GLU A 673 -10.17 38.41 6.04
N MET A 674 -9.82 38.53 4.75
CA MET A 674 -9.80 37.40 3.82
C MET A 674 -8.52 36.53 3.97
N MET A 675 -8.67 35.22 3.75
CA MET A 675 -7.55 34.27 3.74
C MET A 675 -6.69 34.39 2.48
N ASP A 676 -5.37 34.28 2.64
CA ASP A 676 -4.42 34.09 1.55
C ASP A 676 -4.42 32.63 1.05
N PRO A 677 -4.35 32.36 -0.26
CA PRO A 677 -4.31 31.01 -0.81
C PRO A 677 -3.10 30.19 -0.34
N MET A 678 -3.36 29.04 0.29
CA MET A 678 -2.31 28.17 0.84
C MET A 678 -1.75 27.19 -0.19
N GLN A 679 -0.42 27.01 -0.18
CA GLN A 679 0.29 26.10 -1.08
C GLN A 679 1.03 25.00 -0.32
N PRO A 680 1.14 23.76 -0.85
CA PRO A 680 1.78 22.65 -0.15
C PRO A 680 3.24 22.94 0.23
N TRP A 681 3.60 22.64 1.48
CA TRP A 681 4.92 22.92 2.04
C TRP A 681 5.39 21.80 2.97
N TYR A 682 6.68 21.47 2.91
CA TYR A 682 7.30 20.36 3.62
C TYR A 682 8.55 20.82 4.37
N ARG A 683 8.59 20.60 5.68
CA ARG A 683 9.73 20.99 6.54
C ARG A 683 11.05 20.43 6.02
N GLY A 684 12.07 21.29 5.94
CA GLY A 684 13.43 20.96 5.49
C GLY A 684 13.61 20.70 3.98
N PHE A 685 12.55 20.77 3.18
CA PHE A 685 12.63 20.65 1.71
C PHE A 685 13.22 21.92 1.09
N ARG A 686 14.16 21.77 0.14
CA ARG A 686 14.83 22.90 -0.54
C ARG A 686 14.41 23.14 -2.00
N GLY A 687 13.66 22.23 -2.61
CA GLY A 687 13.22 22.34 -4.00
C GLY A 687 12.01 23.25 -4.18
N SER A 688 11.61 23.53 -5.42
CA SER A 688 10.39 24.32 -5.68
C SER A 688 9.12 23.47 -5.66
N ILE A 689 8.01 24.12 -5.29
CA ILE A 689 6.65 23.59 -5.40
C ILE A 689 5.83 24.66 -6.13
N GLU A 690 5.47 24.39 -7.38
CA GLU A 690 4.90 25.38 -8.29
C GLU A 690 3.52 24.94 -8.80
N GLN A 691 2.52 25.82 -8.67
CA GLN A 691 1.18 25.58 -9.21
C GLN A 691 1.24 25.49 -10.74
N THR A 692 0.87 24.34 -11.29
CA THR A 692 1.05 24.03 -12.73
C THR A 692 -0.28 23.96 -13.48
N ALA A 693 -1.36 23.56 -12.81
CA ALA A 693 -2.70 23.52 -13.40
C ALA A 693 -3.81 23.59 -12.34
N THR A 694 -4.73 24.53 -12.52
CA THR A 694 -6.03 24.53 -11.82
C THR A 694 -7.03 23.72 -12.65
N LYS A 695 -7.88 22.93 -11.99
CA LYS A 695 -9.01 22.21 -12.60
C LYS A 695 -10.23 22.37 -11.72
N GLU A 696 -11.42 22.17 -12.28
CA GLU A 696 -12.71 22.23 -11.57
C GLU A 696 -12.75 21.38 -10.29
N GLY A 697 -12.02 20.25 -10.27
CA GLY A 697 -11.94 19.36 -9.10
C GLY A 697 -10.75 19.58 -8.17
N GLY A 698 -9.92 20.62 -8.34
CA GLY A 698 -8.77 20.94 -7.49
C GLY A 698 -7.48 21.32 -8.23
N VAL A 699 -6.45 21.71 -7.46
CA VAL A 699 -5.16 22.22 -7.99
C VAL A 699 -4.15 21.07 -8.19
N THR A 700 -3.22 21.27 -9.13
CA THR A 700 -2.05 20.41 -9.35
C THR A 700 -0.76 21.22 -9.26
N TYR A 701 0.15 20.80 -8.39
CA TYR A 701 1.47 21.39 -8.16
C TYR A 701 2.56 20.45 -8.69
N THR A 702 3.59 21.00 -9.33
CA THR A 702 4.82 20.28 -9.68
C THR A 702 5.85 20.50 -8.58
N VAL A 703 6.44 19.42 -8.08
CA VAL A 703 7.49 19.43 -7.06
C VAL A 703 8.82 19.11 -7.74
N THR A 704 9.78 20.02 -7.68
CA THR A 704 11.09 19.88 -8.33
C THR A 704 12.17 19.46 -7.32
N GLY A 705 13.11 18.61 -7.74
CA GLY A 705 14.39 18.45 -7.03
C GLY A 705 15.40 19.49 -7.50
N ILE A 706 16.50 19.69 -6.78
CA ILE A 706 17.59 20.58 -7.22
C ILE A 706 18.61 19.78 -8.02
N ILE A 707 18.94 20.27 -9.21
CA ILE A 707 20.07 19.80 -10.02
C ILE A 707 20.88 20.98 -10.56
N GLU A 708 22.19 20.90 -10.38
CA GLU A 708 23.20 21.88 -10.77
C GLU A 708 24.14 21.25 -11.81
N GLN A 709 24.57 22.02 -12.81
CA GLN A 709 25.69 21.63 -13.67
C GLN A 709 26.98 22.21 -13.08
N VAL A 710 27.92 21.35 -12.69
CA VAL A 710 29.17 21.75 -12.03
C VAL A 710 30.28 22.03 -13.05
N ASN A 711 30.29 21.30 -14.16
CA ASN A 711 31.20 21.48 -15.30
C ASN A 711 30.60 20.82 -16.56
N GLU A 712 31.38 20.63 -17.62
CA GLU A 712 30.91 20.11 -18.92
C GLU A 712 30.47 18.63 -18.90
N THR A 713 30.85 17.85 -17.89
CA THR A 713 30.54 16.41 -17.75
C THR A 713 29.82 16.04 -16.44
N THR A 714 29.82 16.92 -15.44
CA THR A 714 29.39 16.60 -14.07
C THR A 714 28.13 17.36 -13.67
N LEU A 715 27.12 16.60 -13.24
CA LEU A 715 25.86 17.09 -12.66
C LEU A 715 25.81 16.79 -11.16
N ARG A 716 25.37 17.75 -10.35
CA ARG A 716 25.16 17.58 -8.90
C ARG A 716 23.68 17.65 -8.56
N ILE A 717 23.20 16.70 -7.75
CA ILE A 717 21.81 16.66 -7.27
C ILE A 717 21.84 16.80 -5.75
N THR A 718 21.30 17.90 -5.23
CA THR A 718 21.31 18.25 -3.80
C THR A 718 19.93 18.14 -3.13
N GLU A 719 18.89 17.83 -3.91
CA GLU A 719 17.53 17.66 -3.41
C GLU A 719 16.70 16.76 -4.34
N LEU A 720 15.86 15.89 -3.77
CA LEU A 720 14.93 15.02 -4.53
C LEU A 720 13.48 15.47 -4.28
N PRO A 721 12.57 15.36 -5.28
CA PRO A 721 11.16 15.65 -5.08
C PRO A 721 10.57 14.90 -3.88
N VAL A 722 9.66 15.56 -3.17
CA VAL A 722 9.02 15.04 -1.96
C VAL A 722 8.49 13.62 -2.17
N ARG A 723 8.75 12.75 -1.18
CA ARG A 723 8.44 11.30 -1.17
C ARG A 723 9.15 10.47 -2.26
N ARG A 724 10.24 10.97 -2.85
CA ARG A 724 11.24 10.17 -3.58
C ARG A 724 12.44 9.88 -2.66
N TRP A 725 12.63 8.61 -2.31
CA TRP A 725 13.62 8.16 -1.32
C TRP A 725 15.00 7.94 -1.93
N THR A 726 16.07 8.20 -1.15
CA THR A 726 17.46 8.19 -1.64
C THR A 726 17.89 6.84 -2.19
N GLN A 727 17.57 5.72 -1.50
CA GLN A 727 17.97 4.38 -1.95
C GLN A 727 17.20 3.94 -3.21
N ASP A 728 15.89 4.17 -3.26
CA ASP A 728 15.07 3.94 -4.46
C ASP A 728 15.58 4.79 -5.66
N TYR A 729 16.16 5.96 -5.40
CA TYR A 729 16.75 6.82 -6.42
C TYR A 729 18.13 6.34 -6.88
N LYS A 730 18.99 5.93 -5.95
CA LYS A 730 20.31 5.33 -6.21
C LYS A 730 20.19 4.07 -7.09
N GLU A 731 19.25 3.18 -6.80
CA GLU A 731 18.97 2.01 -7.66
C GLU A 731 18.53 2.41 -9.07
N PHE A 732 17.81 3.52 -9.22
CA PHE A 732 17.46 4.07 -10.54
C PHE A 732 18.70 4.63 -11.27
N LEU A 733 19.59 5.36 -10.59
CA LEU A 733 20.85 5.85 -11.20
C LEU A 733 21.77 4.68 -11.61
N PHE A 734 21.94 3.67 -10.76
CA PHE A 734 22.71 2.47 -11.09
C PHE A 734 22.09 1.68 -12.27
N SER A 735 20.78 1.75 -12.48
CA SER A 735 20.14 1.17 -13.68
C SER A 735 20.45 1.91 -14.99
N MET A 736 20.96 3.15 -14.91
CA MET A 736 21.47 3.92 -16.05
C MET A 736 22.98 3.75 -16.26
N LEU A 737 23.73 3.49 -15.17
CA LEU A 737 25.15 3.12 -15.16
C LEU A 737 25.40 1.71 -15.74
N ILE A 738 24.53 0.74 -15.46
CA ILE A 738 24.64 -0.65 -15.96
C ILE A 738 23.91 -0.83 -17.30
N GLY A 739 22.97 0.06 -17.62
CA GLY A 739 22.03 -0.09 -18.73
C GLY A 739 20.87 -1.06 -18.42
N ASN A 740 19.79 -0.96 -19.19
CA ASN A 740 18.54 -1.69 -18.93
C ASN A 740 18.55 -3.14 -19.45
N ASP A 741 19.35 -4.03 -18.85
CA ASP A 741 19.22 -5.47 -19.13
C ASP A 741 18.25 -6.16 -18.16
N LYS A 742 17.10 -6.60 -18.67
CA LYS A 742 16.06 -7.34 -17.92
C LYS A 742 15.98 -8.82 -18.30
N ASP A 743 16.68 -9.24 -19.34
CA ASP A 743 16.65 -10.62 -19.83
C ASP A 743 17.85 -11.40 -19.28
N LYS A 744 17.63 -12.09 -18.15
CA LYS A 744 18.63 -12.90 -17.44
C LYS A 744 18.97 -14.23 -18.15
N THR A 745 19.20 -14.19 -19.45
CA THR A 745 19.55 -15.35 -20.28
C THR A 745 20.70 -14.99 -21.23
N ASN A 746 21.77 -15.79 -21.16
CA ASN A 746 23.03 -15.69 -21.91
C ASN A 746 23.90 -14.49 -21.48
N LYS A 747 25.00 -14.77 -20.77
CA LYS A 747 25.77 -13.79 -19.99
C LYS A 747 27.28 -13.79 -20.28
N VAL A 748 27.67 -14.10 -21.53
CA VAL A 748 29.08 -14.16 -21.96
C VAL A 748 29.37 -13.13 -23.06
N ASP A 749 28.63 -13.17 -24.17
CA ASP A 749 28.99 -12.40 -25.38
C ASP A 749 28.52 -10.91 -25.39
N LYS A 750 27.71 -10.49 -24.40
CA LYS A 750 27.09 -9.16 -24.35
C LYS A 750 28.01 -8.02 -23.88
N ILE A 751 29.16 -8.33 -23.26
CA ILE A 751 29.91 -7.37 -22.42
C ILE A 751 30.60 -6.25 -23.22
N LYS A 752 30.83 -6.42 -24.53
CA LYS A 752 31.57 -5.43 -25.35
C LYS A 752 30.72 -4.30 -25.98
N ASN A 753 29.39 -4.40 -25.98
CA ASN A 753 28.49 -3.45 -26.66
C ASN A 753 27.40 -2.87 -25.73
N MET A 754 27.81 -2.33 -24.58
CA MET A 754 26.94 -1.49 -23.74
C MET A 754 27.65 -0.17 -23.44
N ASN A 755 27.31 0.89 -24.18
CA ASN A 755 27.64 2.26 -23.78
C ASN A 755 26.61 2.68 -22.72
N PRO A 756 27.00 2.88 -21.45
CA PRO A 756 26.07 3.32 -20.43
C PRO A 756 25.72 4.80 -20.62
N PHE A 757 24.58 5.23 -20.07
CA PHE A 757 24.20 6.65 -20.15
C PHE A 757 24.93 7.51 -19.10
N ILE A 758 25.38 6.86 -18.01
CA ILE A 758 26.16 7.47 -16.93
C ILE A 758 27.49 6.73 -16.86
N GLU A 759 28.60 7.45 -16.65
CA GLU A 759 29.94 6.87 -16.55
C GLU A 759 30.31 6.54 -15.08
N ASP A 760 30.00 7.45 -14.15
CA ASP A 760 30.22 7.29 -12.70
C ASP A 760 29.10 7.97 -11.90
N VAL A 761 28.82 7.48 -10.70
CA VAL A 761 27.87 8.07 -9.73
C VAL A 761 28.51 8.06 -8.34
N ARG A 762 28.88 9.25 -7.87
CA ARG A 762 29.43 9.46 -6.53
C ARG A 762 28.31 9.86 -5.58
N GLU A 763 28.29 9.25 -4.41
CA GLU A 763 27.27 9.45 -3.40
C GLU A 763 27.89 10.10 -2.16
N HIS A 764 27.36 11.26 -1.80
CA HIS A 764 27.75 12.03 -0.61
C HIS A 764 26.53 12.36 0.27
N SER A 765 25.39 11.69 0.01
CA SER A 765 24.16 11.77 0.80
C SER A 765 24.36 11.20 2.21
N ASP A 766 23.58 11.67 3.19
CA ASP A 766 23.49 11.09 4.52
C ASP A 766 22.05 10.65 4.87
N ASP A 767 21.67 10.67 6.15
CA ASP A 767 20.36 10.25 6.64
C ASP A 767 19.25 11.29 6.41
N ALA A 768 19.61 12.58 6.32
CA ALA A 768 18.69 13.69 6.12
C ALA A 768 18.88 14.42 4.78
N SER A 769 20.12 14.57 4.32
CA SER A 769 20.49 15.34 3.13
C SER A 769 20.81 14.44 1.93
N VAL A 770 20.55 14.96 0.73
CA VAL A 770 20.88 14.29 -0.53
C VAL A 770 22.03 15.02 -1.19
N HIS A 771 23.03 14.26 -1.64
CA HIS A 771 24.08 14.70 -2.55
C HIS A 771 24.48 13.52 -3.43
N PHE A 772 24.23 13.63 -4.73
CA PHE A 772 24.80 12.77 -5.77
C PHE A 772 25.59 13.63 -6.76
N GLU A 773 26.75 13.16 -7.19
CA GLU A 773 27.46 13.69 -8.35
C GLU A 773 27.46 12.64 -9.45
N ILE A 774 26.95 13.00 -10.63
CA ILE A 774 26.73 12.14 -11.78
C ILE A 774 27.68 12.61 -12.89
N ILE A 775 28.52 11.70 -13.37
CA ILE A 775 29.49 11.97 -14.43
C ILE A 775 28.97 11.35 -15.73
N LEU A 776 28.93 12.15 -16.79
CA LEU A 776 28.44 11.82 -18.12
C LEU A 776 29.53 12.12 -19.16
N SER A 777 29.58 11.34 -20.24
CA SER A 777 30.30 11.76 -21.45
C SER A 777 29.70 13.07 -21.98
N GLU A 778 30.51 13.88 -22.68
CA GLU A 778 30.02 15.12 -23.30
C GLU A 778 28.78 14.90 -24.18
N GLU A 779 28.73 13.79 -24.93
CA GLU A 779 27.61 13.45 -25.81
C GLU A 779 26.35 13.10 -25.00
N ASN A 780 26.49 12.31 -23.93
CA ASN A 780 25.40 12.00 -23.00
C ASN A 780 24.91 13.27 -22.27
N MET A 781 25.79 14.20 -21.93
CA MET A 781 25.45 15.48 -21.31
C MET A 781 24.71 16.41 -22.28
N LYS A 782 25.20 16.54 -23.52
CA LYS A 782 24.51 17.28 -24.60
C LYS A 782 23.12 16.70 -24.87
N MET A 783 22.95 15.37 -24.86
CA MET A 783 21.64 14.72 -24.91
C MET A 783 20.77 14.92 -23.66
N ALA A 784 21.37 14.98 -22.45
CA ALA A 784 20.64 15.22 -21.20
C ALA A 784 20.05 16.65 -21.14
N LEU A 785 20.81 17.64 -21.61
CA LEU A 785 20.37 19.03 -21.74
C LEU A 785 19.22 19.15 -22.75
N GLN A 786 19.33 18.52 -23.92
CA GLN A 786 18.27 18.51 -24.95
C GLN A 786 16.95 17.88 -24.46
N GLU A 787 16.99 16.84 -23.62
CA GLU A 787 15.76 16.22 -23.09
C GLU A 787 15.19 16.90 -21.82
N SER A 788 15.88 17.94 -21.32
CA SER A 788 15.79 18.54 -19.98
C SER A 788 16.25 17.61 -18.85
N LEU A 789 17.24 18.07 -18.07
CA LEU A 789 17.84 17.36 -16.95
C LEU A 789 16.80 16.84 -15.95
N TYR A 790 15.87 17.71 -15.54
CA TYR A 790 14.77 17.39 -14.63
C TYR A 790 13.94 16.20 -15.10
N LYS A 791 13.63 16.15 -16.40
CA LYS A 791 12.84 15.09 -17.03
C LYS A 791 13.65 13.80 -17.20
N LYS A 792 14.92 13.90 -17.60
CA LYS A 792 15.86 12.77 -17.78
C LYS A 792 16.08 12.01 -16.47
N PHE A 793 16.44 12.73 -15.41
CA PHE A 793 16.70 12.19 -14.08
C PHE A 793 15.43 12.05 -13.21
N LYS A 794 14.27 12.46 -13.75
CA LYS A 794 12.93 12.41 -13.13
C LYS A 794 12.82 13.22 -11.82
N LEU A 795 13.55 14.32 -11.72
CA LEU A 795 13.54 15.26 -10.59
C LEU A 795 12.29 16.16 -10.59
N THR A 796 11.17 15.62 -11.03
CA THR A 796 9.84 16.26 -11.01
C THR A 796 8.80 15.23 -10.63
N THR A 797 8.00 15.51 -9.60
CA THR A 797 6.77 14.77 -9.27
C THR A 797 5.58 15.74 -9.24
N THR A 798 4.36 15.21 -9.13
CA THR A 798 3.14 16.03 -9.07
C THR A 798 2.34 15.70 -7.80
N ILE A 799 1.86 16.75 -7.15
CA ILE A 799 0.93 16.71 -6.01
C ILE A 799 -0.39 17.30 -6.50
N SER A 800 -1.53 16.76 -6.06
CA SER A 800 -2.85 17.34 -6.36
C SER A 800 -3.74 17.31 -5.13
N THR A 801 -4.48 18.40 -4.92
CA THR A 801 -5.44 18.59 -3.82
C THR A 801 -6.83 18.04 -4.14
N SER A 802 -7.03 17.43 -5.31
CA SER A 802 -8.37 17.05 -5.82
C SER A 802 -9.11 15.92 -5.07
N ASN A 803 -8.55 15.40 -3.98
CA ASN A 803 -9.04 14.21 -3.27
C ASN A 803 -8.97 14.35 -1.74
N MET A 804 -9.30 15.53 -1.22
CA MET A 804 -9.39 15.77 0.22
C MET A 804 -10.77 15.34 0.74
N HIS A 805 -10.86 14.11 1.22
CA HIS A 805 -12.05 13.56 1.89
C HIS A 805 -11.77 13.40 3.38
N LEU A 806 -12.59 14.02 4.23
CA LEU A 806 -12.39 14.05 5.68
C LEU A 806 -13.72 13.81 6.39
N PHE A 807 -13.68 13.23 7.59
CA PHE A 807 -14.85 13.26 8.47
C PHE A 807 -15.01 14.67 9.06
N ASP A 808 -16.19 15.26 8.91
CA ASP A 808 -16.57 16.49 9.61
C ASP A 808 -16.72 16.26 11.12
N ALA A 809 -17.07 17.30 11.87
CA ALA A 809 -17.28 17.22 13.32
C ALA A 809 -18.42 16.27 13.74
N LYS A 810 -19.34 15.94 12.82
CA LYS A 810 -20.50 15.06 13.01
C LYS A 810 -20.24 13.61 12.58
N GLY A 811 -19.06 13.30 12.03
CA GLY A 811 -18.69 11.98 11.55
C GLY A 811 -19.17 11.66 10.12
N VAL A 812 -19.52 12.66 9.31
CA VAL A 812 -19.91 12.50 7.90
C VAL A 812 -18.72 12.79 6.99
N ILE A 813 -18.51 11.99 5.93
CA ILE A 813 -17.40 12.22 4.98
C ILE A 813 -17.77 13.36 4.01
N LYS A 814 -17.19 14.54 4.22
CA LYS A 814 -17.24 15.70 3.31
C LYS A 814 -16.05 15.67 2.33
N LYS A 815 -16.25 16.13 1.10
CA LYS A 815 -15.18 16.46 0.15
C LYS A 815 -14.88 17.94 0.28
N TYR A 816 -13.60 18.28 0.26
CA TYR A 816 -13.09 19.64 0.23
C TYR A 816 -12.35 19.84 -1.10
N ASP A 817 -12.53 21.01 -1.72
CA ASP A 817 -11.95 21.34 -3.03
C ASP A 817 -10.63 22.12 -2.91
N ASN A 818 -10.47 22.85 -1.80
CA ASN A 818 -9.29 23.64 -1.45
C ASN A 818 -9.00 23.51 0.07
N PRO A 819 -7.78 23.85 0.55
CA PRO A 819 -7.47 23.80 1.99
C PRO A 819 -8.14 24.93 2.80
N GLU A 820 -8.57 26.01 2.16
CA GLU A 820 -9.25 27.14 2.82
C GLU A 820 -10.62 26.72 3.39
N GLN A 821 -11.41 25.91 2.66
CA GLN A 821 -12.66 25.31 3.17
C GLN A 821 -12.44 24.40 4.39
N ILE A 822 -11.26 23.79 4.52
CA ILE A 822 -10.90 22.96 5.69
C ILE A 822 -10.60 23.88 6.89
N LEU A 823 -9.95 25.02 6.65
CA LEU A 823 -9.63 26.01 7.67
C LEU A 823 -10.87 26.78 8.15
N GLU A 824 -11.81 27.09 7.25
CA GLU A 824 -13.10 27.74 7.53
C GLU A 824 -14.03 26.86 8.39
N ASP A 825 -14.25 25.60 7.97
CA ASP A 825 -14.99 24.60 8.77
C ASP A 825 -14.40 24.42 10.18
N PHE A 826 -13.06 24.42 10.28
CA PHE A 826 -12.35 24.33 11.55
C PHE A 826 -12.49 25.62 12.38
N TYR A 827 -12.45 26.79 11.75
CA TYR A 827 -12.42 28.08 12.43
C TYR A 827 -13.66 28.32 13.28
N HIS A 828 -14.85 28.11 12.71
CA HIS A 828 -16.11 28.28 13.43
C HIS A 828 -16.23 27.33 14.63
N LEU A 829 -15.87 26.05 14.45
CA LEU A 829 -15.87 25.06 15.52
C LEU A 829 -14.87 25.43 16.63
N ARG A 830 -13.67 25.90 16.27
CA ARG A 830 -12.66 26.26 17.25
C ARG A 830 -13.05 27.50 18.04
N LEU A 831 -13.66 28.50 17.41
CA LEU A 831 -14.16 29.69 18.11
C LEU A 831 -15.24 29.33 19.16
N GLU A 832 -16.20 28.45 18.82
CA GLU A 832 -17.17 27.89 19.77
C GLU A 832 -16.48 27.19 20.95
N PHE A 833 -15.40 26.45 20.69
CA PHE A 833 -14.62 25.81 21.76
C PHE A 833 -13.86 26.82 22.64
N TYR A 834 -13.46 28.00 22.14
CA TYR A 834 -12.91 29.07 22.99
C TYR A 834 -13.98 29.73 23.89
N GLU A 835 -15.22 29.88 23.42
CA GLU A 835 -16.33 30.33 24.26
C GLU A 835 -16.62 29.32 25.38
N ASN A 836 -16.68 28.03 25.03
CA ASN A 836 -16.83 26.94 25.97
C ASN A 836 -15.65 26.85 26.97
N ARG A 837 -14.41 27.03 26.50
CA ARG A 837 -13.22 27.08 27.37
C ARG A 837 -13.28 28.26 28.34
N LYS A 838 -13.55 29.48 27.85
CA LYS A 838 -13.69 30.67 28.71
C LYS A 838 -14.74 30.43 29.80
N ARG A 839 -15.92 29.89 29.42
CA ARG A 839 -17.02 29.58 30.34
C ARG A 839 -16.63 28.58 31.43
N VAL A 840 -15.89 27.52 31.09
CA VAL A 840 -15.44 26.49 32.05
C VAL A 840 -14.28 27.00 32.93
N MET A 841 -13.29 27.69 32.36
CA MET A 841 -12.19 28.30 33.11
C MET A 841 -12.71 29.32 34.12
N LEU A 842 -13.62 30.21 33.70
CA LEU A 842 -14.24 31.22 34.55
C LEU A 842 -15.04 30.57 35.69
N GLY A 843 -15.88 29.58 35.40
CA GLY A 843 -16.64 28.85 36.43
C GLY A 843 -15.74 28.06 37.41
N ASN A 844 -14.59 27.55 36.94
CA ASN A 844 -13.60 26.91 37.81
C ASN A 844 -12.89 27.93 38.72
N LEU A 845 -12.40 29.05 38.17
CA LEU A 845 -11.72 30.09 38.95
C LEU A 845 -12.66 30.78 39.95
N GLU A 846 -13.92 31.04 39.58
CA GLU A 846 -14.94 31.60 40.50
C GLU A 846 -15.28 30.60 41.63
N SER A 847 -15.29 29.29 41.33
CA SER A 847 -15.46 28.23 42.34
C SER A 847 -14.27 28.15 43.30
N GLU A 848 -13.04 28.34 42.82
CA GLU A 848 -11.83 28.37 43.65
C GLU A 848 -11.76 29.65 44.51
N LEU A 849 -12.11 30.81 43.93
CA LEU A 849 -12.21 32.09 44.64
C LEU A 849 -13.23 32.00 45.77
N LEU A 850 -14.41 31.43 45.51
CA LEU A 850 -15.43 31.22 46.53
C LEU A 850 -15.00 30.22 47.62
N LYS A 851 -14.14 29.22 47.31
CA LYS A 851 -13.50 28.39 48.34
C LYS A 851 -12.49 29.19 49.17
N LEU A 852 -11.68 30.06 48.56
CA LEU A 852 -10.71 30.91 49.27
C LEU A 852 -11.41 31.91 50.19
N ASP A 853 -12.46 32.59 49.74
CA ASP A 853 -13.26 33.48 50.59
C ASP A 853 -13.89 32.73 51.77
N ASN A 854 -14.46 31.53 51.53
CA ASN A 854 -14.98 30.70 52.61
C ASN A 854 -13.85 30.23 53.57
N ARG A 855 -12.63 29.94 53.10
CA ARG A 855 -11.46 29.60 53.94
C ARG A 855 -10.99 30.79 54.79
N VAL A 856 -10.77 31.96 54.17
CA VAL A 856 -10.39 33.21 54.86
C VAL A 856 -11.42 33.53 55.94
N ARG A 857 -12.71 33.49 55.60
CA ARG A 857 -13.81 33.76 56.55
C ARG A 857 -13.92 32.67 57.63
N PHE A 858 -13.60 31.42 57.34
CA PHE A 858 -13.59 30.34 58.33
C PHE A 858 -12.46 30.53 59.34
N ILE A 859 -11.22 30.72 58.88
CA ILE A 859 -10.06 30.90 59.77
C ILE A 859 -10.23 32.14 60.64
N LEU A 860 -10.67 33.28 60.08
CA LEU A 860 -10.97 34.49 60.86
C LEU A 860 -11.99 34.20 61.97
N ASN A 861 -13.11 33.53 61.66
CA ASN A 861 -14.09 33.18 62.68
C ASN A 861 -13.56 32.19 63.73
N VAL A 862 -12.59 31.33 63.40
CA VAL A 862 -11.97 30.41 64.37
C VAL A 862 -10.96 31.16 65.27
N VAL A 863 -10.12 32.03 64.70
CA VAL A 863 -9.16 32.88 65.43
C VAL A 863 -9.87 33.88 66.36
N GLU A 864 -11.00 34.44 65.91
CA GLU A 864 -11.86 35.32 66.72
C GLU A 864 -12.75 34.57 67.73
N GLY A 865 -12.63 33.24 67.83
CA GLY A 865 -13.42 32.41 68.75
C GLY A 865 -14.91 32.27 68.38
N LYS A 866 -15.36 32.85 67.26
CA LYS A 866 -16.74 32.81 66.76
C LYS A 866 -17.17 31.44 66.24
N ILE A 867 -16.23 30.56 65.86
CA ILE A 867 -16.46 29.14 65.53
C ILE A 867 -15.50 28.29 66.37
N ILE A 868 -16.06 27.41 67.20
CA ILE A 868 -15.28 26.49 68.05
C ILE A 868 -15.31 25.11 67.39
N VAL A 869 -14.17 24.68 66.83
CA VAL A 869 -14.03 23.39 66.12
C VAL A 869 -13.71 22.23 67.09
N ASN A 870 -13.11 22.54 68.25
CA ASN A 870 -12.65 21.54 69.21
C ASN A 870 -13.82 20.93 70.03
N ASN A 871 -13.73 19.62 70.33
CA ASN A 871 -14.71 18.85 71.13
C ASN A 871 -16.18 18.97 70.66
N ARG A 872 -16.40 19.06 69.34
CA ARG A 872 -17.71 19.23 68.68
C ARG A 872 -17.97 18.13 67.66
N LYS A 873 -19.23 17.72 67.45
CA LYS A 873 -19.55 16.73 66.41
C LYS A 873 -19.54 17.38 65.03
N ARG A 874 -19.03 16.67 64.02
CA ARG A 874 -19.05 17.11 62.60
C ARG A 874 -20.45 17.52 62.13
N ALA A 875 -21.50 16.79 62.54
CA ALA A 875 -22.90 17.13 62.24
C ALA A 875 -23.32 18.53 62.74
N GLU A 876 -22.91 18.88 63.96
CA GLU A 876 -23.24 20.15 64.60
C GLU A 876 -22.47 21.30 63.95
N LEU A 877 -21.20 21.08 63.57
CA LEU A 877 -20.37 22.03 62.82
C LEU A 877 -20.89 22.25 61.40
N PHE A 878 -21.34 21.21 60.70
CA PHE A 878 -21.94 21.33 59.37
C PHE A 878 -23.24 22.15 59.39
N LEU A 879 -24.10 21.96 60.40
CA LEU A 879 -25.28 22.81 60.62
C LEU A 879 -24.89 24.25 60.95
N GLU A 880 -23.87 24.47 61.79
CA GLU A 880 -23.37 25.81 62.14
C GLU A 880 -22.81 26.57 60.93
N LEU A 881 -22.02 25.90 60.07
CA LEU A 881 -21.47 26.47 58.85
C LEU A 881 -22.58 26.83 57.84
N LYS A 882 -23.61 25.98 57.71
CA LYS A 882 -24.80 26.27 56.89
C LYS A 882 -25.59 27.46 57.43
N GLN A 883 -25.78 27.55 58.74
CA GLN A 883 -26.44 28.70 59.40
C GLN A 883 -25.64 30.00 59.25
N LYS A 884 -24.30 29.93 59.30
CA LYS A 884 -23.39 31.07 59.05
C LYS A 884 -23.16 31.34 57.56
N GLY A 885 -23.97 30.76 56.67
CA GLY A 885 -23.97 31.05 55.24
C GLY A 885 -22.66 30.72 54.53
N PHE A 886 -21.96 29.65 54.95
CA PHE A 886 -20.83 29.11 54.18
C PHE A 886 -21.35 28.29 53.00
N THR A 887 -20.69 28.41 51.85
CA THR A 887 -21.08 27.69 50.63
C THR A 887 -20.73 26.21 50.79
N PRO A 888 -21.68 25.28 50.58
CA PRO A 888 -21.37 23.86 50.49
C PRO A 888 -20.66 23.56 49.17
N PHE A 889 -19.55 22.84 49.24
CA PHE A 889 -18.87 22.24 48.11
C PHE A 889 -18.78 20.73 48.37
N PRO A 890 -19.88 19.97 48.16
CA PRO A 890 -19.82 18.51 48.21
C PRO A 890 -18.70 18.02 47.29
N LYS A 891 -18.01 16.95 47.72
CA LYS A 891 -17.10 16.22 46.84
C LYS A 891 -17.92 15.78 45.63
N LYS A 892 -17.63 16.36 44.45
CA LYS A 892 -18.05 15.74 43.18
C LYS A 892 -17.41 14.36 43.17
N LYS A 893 -18.21 13.29 43.32
CA LYS A 893 -17.75 11.94 42.99
C LYS A 893 -17.30 12.00 41.53
N THR A 894 -16.00 11.85 41.31
CA THR A 894 -15.42 11.71 39.98
C THR A 894 -16.06 10.49 39.33
N ILE A 895 -16.25 10.46 38.02
CA ILE A 895 -16.74 9.23 37.36
C ILE A 895 -15.76 8.06 37.61
N GLU A 896 -14.48 8.38 37.84
CA GLU A 896 -13.44 7.45 38.29
C GLU A 896 -13.66 6.96 39.73
N ASP A 897 -14.20 7.77 40.66
CA ASP A 897 -14.59 7.34 42.01
C ASP A 897 -15.82 6.40 41.96
N VAL A 898 -16.82 6.75 41.15
CA VAL A 898 -18.05 5.94 40.95
C VAL A 898 -17.75 4.56 40.34
N ILE A 899 -16.63 4.42 39.61
CA ILE A 899 -16.17 3.16 39.01
C ILE A 899 -15.12 2.45 39.89
N ALA A 900 -14.40 3.17 40.74
CA ALA A 900 -13.55 2.58 41.78
C ALA A 900 -14.37 1.83 42.83
N ASP A 901 -15.51 2.41 43.26
CA ASP A 901 -16.53 1.76 44.11
C ASP A 901 -17.11 0.47 43.47
N GLU A 902 -16.93 0.22 42.17
CA GLU A 902 -17.32 -1.04 41.50
C GLU A 902 -16.19 -2.10 41.45
N ASN A 903 -14.94 -1.76 41.81
CA ASN A 903 -13.76 -2.61 41.56
C ASN A 903 -12.84 -2.91 42.75
N GLU A 904 -12.94 -2.19 43.87
CA GLU A 904 -12.32 -2.60 45.15
C GLU A 904 -13.35 -3.26 46.08
N ASP A 905 -12.89 -4.11 47.02
CA ASP A 905 -13.79 -4.82 47.95
C ASP A 905 -14.53 -3.81 48.84
N ALA A 906 -15.86 -3.80 48.75
CA ALA A 906 -16.70 -2.77 49.33
C ALA A 906 -16.76 -2.82 50.87
N ASP A 907 -15.87 -2.08 51.54
CA ASP A 907 -15.92 -1.79 52.96
C ASP A 907 -16.00 -0.27 53.22
N SER A 908 -17.20 0.18 53.59
CA SER A 908 -17.57 1.55 54.02
C SER A 908 -17.49 2.73 53.02
N SER A 909 -18.63 3.06 52.39
CA SER A 909 -19.29 4.37 52.64
C SER A 909 -20.71 4.45 52.08
N GLU A 910 -21.71 4.23 52.95
CA GLU A 910 -23.07 4.70 52.66
C GLU A 910 -23.10 6.24 52.73
N ASP A 911 -23.64 6.91 51.69
CA ASP A 911 -23.85 8.36 51.63
C ASP A 911 -24.89 8.81 52.70
N THR A 912 -24.44 8.88 53.95
CA THR A 912 -25.28 9.15 55.12
C THR A 912 -25.59 10.64 55.23
N GLU A 913 -26.88 11.01 55.22
CA GLU A 913 -27.31 12.36 55.61
C GLU A 913 -26.88 12.64 57.06
N VAL A 914 -25.95 13.57 57.23
CA VAL A 914 -25.38 13.87 58.56
C VAL A 914 -26.32 14.79 59.36
N ALA A 915 -27.13 15.58 58.67
CA ALA A 915 -28.29 16.30 59.16
C ALA A 915 -29.23 16.63 57.98
N LYS A 916 -30.46 17.10 58.25
CA LYS A 916 -31.46 17.45 57.21
C LYS A 916 -30.87 18.31 56.08
N GLY A 917 -30.68 17.70 54.91
CA GLY A 917 -30.12 18.37 53.73
C GLY A 917 -28.68 18.88 53.92
N VAL A 918 -27.82 18.13 54.61
CA VAL A 918 -26.37 18.36 54.62
C VAL A 918 -25.63 17.02 54.46
N GLN A 919 -24.86 16.91 53.39
CA GLN A 919 -24.09 15.71 53.04
C GLN A 919 -22.74 15.69 53.75
N ALA A 920 -22.18 14.49 53.94
CA ALA A 920 -20.92 14.29 54.68
C ALA A 920 -19.72 15.06 54.10
N GLY A 921 -19.74 15.38 52.79
CA GLY A 921 -18.67 16.10 52.10
C GLY A 921 -18.81 17.63 52.04
N ASP A 922 -19.99 18.20 52.32
CA ASP A 922 -20.37 19.59 51.96
C ASP A 922 -19.38 20.67 52.44
N TYR A 923 -18.81 20.49 53.63
CA TYR A 923 -17.92 21.46 54.26
C TYR A 923 -16.53 20.89 54.58
N GLU A 924 -16.17 19.73 54.02
CA GLU A 924 -14.89 19.09 54.34
C GLU A 924 -13.69 19.92 53.85
N TYR A 925 -13.83 20.74 52.80
CA TYR A 925 -12.80 21.67 52.32
C TYR A 925 -12.39 22.77 53.32
N LEU A 926 -13.16 22.95 54.40
CA LEU A 926 -12.86 23.81 55.56
C LEU A 926 -12.40 22.97 56.77
N LEU A 927 -13.08 21.86 57.06
CA LEU A 927 -12.79 21.02 58.24
C LEU A 927 -11.60 20.06 58.06
N SER A 928 -11.08 19.88 56.85
CA SER A 928 -9.86 19.09 56.57
C SER A 928 -8.57 19.91 56.68
N MET A 929 -8.63 21.17 57.12
CA MET A 929 -7.48 22.04 57.25
C MET A 929 -6.63 21.65 58.48
N ALA A 930 -5.31 21.57 58.31
CA ALA A 930 -4.40 21.25 59.40
C ALA A 930 -4.40 22.37 60.46
N ILE A 931 -4.36 22.02 61.75
CA ILE A 931 -4.51 22.96 62.87
C ILE A 931 -3.47 24.12 62.79
N GLY A 932 -2.26 23.85 62.34
CA GLY A 932 -1.21 24.87 62.12
C GLY A 932 -1.50 25.90 61.01
N THR A 933 -2.59 25.77 60.26
CA THR A 933 -3.06 26.77 59.28
C THR A 933 -4.06 27.78 59.85
N LEU A 934 -4.43 27.64 61.14
CA LEU A 934 -5.37 28.51 61.83
C LEU A 934 -4.66 29.74 62.46
N THR A 935 -3.88 30.46 61.65
CA THR A 935 -3.07 31.62 62.10
C THR A 935 -3.39 32.89 61.30
N LEU A 936 -3.13 34.06 61.89
CA LEU A 936 -3.30 35.36 61.21
C LEU A 936 -2.37 35.51 60.01
N GLU A 937 -1.15 34.96 60.08
CA GLU A 937 -0.20 34.90 58.97
C GLU A 937 -0.79 34.12 57.77
N LYS A 938 -1.42 32.98 58.04
CA LYS A 938 -2.05 32.18 56.98
C LYS A 938 -3.32 32.84 56.41
N VAL A 939 -4.02 33.66 57.20
CA VAL A 939 -5.09 34.54 56.67
C VAL A 939 -4.52 35.58 55.71
N GLN A 940 -3.39 36.23 56.04
CA GLN A 940 -2.75 37.20 55.15
C GLN A 940 -2.30 36.55 53.83
N GLU A 941 -1.70 35.36 53.90
CA GLU A 941 -1.30 34.58 52.73
C GLU A 941 -2.51 34.20 51.84
N LEU A 942 -3.60 33.72 52.44
CA LEU A 942 -4.83 33.36 51.72
C LEU A 942 -5.58 34.57 51.16
N CYS A 943 -5.50 35.74 51.80
CA CYS A 943 -5.99 37.00 51.24
C CYS A 943 -5.18 37.41 50.00
N ALA A 944 -3.85 37.30 50.03
CA ALA A 944 -3.01 37.58 48.86
C ALA A 944 -3.27 36.58 47.70
N GLU A 945 -3.46 35.29 48.01
CA GLU A 945 -3.86 34.26 47.05
C GLU A 945 -5.23 34.56 46.42
N ARG A 946 -6.23 34.94 47.25
CA ARG A 946 -7.55 35.38 46.79
C ARG A 946 -7.44 36.62 45.90
N ASP A 947 -6.68 37.63 46.29
CA ASP A 947 -6.62 38.91 45.56
C ASP A 947 -5.94 38.74 44.20
N LYS A 948 -4.92 37.86 44.11
CA LYS A 948 -4.35 37.38 42.85
C LYS A 948 -5.38 36.63 42.00
N LEU A 949 -6.13 35.69 42.59
CA LEU A 949 -7.14 34.92 41.85
C LEU A 949 -8.32 35.79 41.39
N ASN A 950 -8.69 36.81 42.16
CA ASN A 950 -9.70 37.81 41.80
C ASN A 950 -9.21 38.69 40.64
N TYR A 951 -7.93 39.07 40.61
CA TYR A 951 -7.33 39.71 39.43
C TYR A 951 -7.45 38.79 38.20
N GLU A 952 -7.07 37.51 38.30
CA GLU A 952 -7.14 36.53 37.20
C GLU A 952 -8.58 36.29 36.71
N VAL A 953 -9.57 36.23 37.61
CA VAL A 953 -11.00 36.16 37.27
C VAL A 953 -11.44 37.40 36.49
N ASN A 954 -10.99 38.60 36.88
CA ASN A 954 -11.36 39.84 36.19
C ASN A 954 -10.63 40.02 34.84
N GLU A 955 -9.37 39.59 34.72
CA GLU A 955 -8.66 39.49 33.42
C GLU A 955 -9.42 38.55 32.48
N LEU A 956 -9.75 37.33 32.94
CA LEU A 956 -10.46 36.35 32.11
C LEU A 956 -11.87 36.84 31.73
N ARG A 957 -12.60 37.47 32.66
CA ARG A 957 -13.90 38.11 32.37
C ARG A 957 -13.78 39.14 31.25
N GLY A 958 -12.76 40.01 31.30
CA GLY A 958 -12.49 41.03 30.28
C GLY A 958 -12.00 40.50 28.93
N SER A 959 -11.29 39.36 28.90
CA SER A 959 -10.79 38.75 27.66
C SER A 959 -11.92 38.34 26.69
N SER A 960 -11.73 38.48 25.38
CA SER A 960 -12.64 37.93 24.36
C SER A 960 -12.20 36.51 23.92
N PRO A 961 -13.10 35.66 23.41
CA PRO A 961 -12.72 34.36 22.83
C PRO A 961 -11.67 34.49 21.72
N LYS A 962 -11.81 35.50 20.85
CA LYS A 962 -10.79 35.87 19.84
C LYS A 962 -9.43 36.16 20.48
N SER A 963 -9.37 36.93 21.58
CA SER A 963 -8.11 37.25 22.27
C SER A 963 -7.45 36.07 22.99
N LEU A 964 -8.23 35.10 23.49
CA LEU A 964 -7.69 33.87 24.07
C LEU A 964 -7.04 32.99 22.99
N TRP A 965 -7.62 32.95 21.79
CA TRP A 965 -7.02 32.24 20.67
C TRP A 965 -5.74 32.92 20.15
N LEU A 966 -5.72 34.26 20.05
CA LEU A 966 -4.48 34.99 19.73
C LEU A 966 -3.34 34.67 20.73
N LYS A 967 -3.64 34.65 22.04
CA LYS A 967 -2.68 34.30 23.11
C LYS A 967 -2.11 32.87 22.95
N ASP A 968 -2.94 31.90 22.53
CA ASP A 968 -2.51 30.53 22.23
C ASP A 968 -1.69 30.45 20.93
N LEU A 969 -2.04 31.21 19.89
CA LEU A 969 -1.32 31.27 18.61
C LEU A 969 0.08 31.88 18.77
N ASP A 970 0.20 32.97 19.53
CA ASP A 970 1.48 33.64 19.82
C ASP A 970 2.40 32.73 20.66
N ALA A 971 1.84 31.97 21.60
CA ALA A 971 2.58 30.98 22.37
C ALA A 971 3.05 29.80 21.51
N LEU A 972 2.22 29.34 20.56
CA LEU A 972 2.58 28.29 19.60
C LEU A 972 3.67 28.76 18.63
N GLU A 973 3.57 29.97 18.10
CA GLU A 973 4.56 30.54 17.17
C GLU A 973 5.92 30.73 17.86
N LYS A 974 5.95 31.27 19.08
CA LYS A 974 7.18 31.34 19.88
C LYS A 974 7.78 29.95 20.12
N GLN A 975 6.95 28.92 20.35
CA GLN A 975 7.46 27.56 20.54
C GLN A 975 8.00 26.94 19.24
N LEU A 976 7.48 27.34 18.06
CA LEU A 976 8.06 27.01 16.76
C LEU A 976 9.43 27.68 16.57
N ASP A 977 9.57 28.98 16.85
CA ASP A 977 10.86 29.71 16.78
C ASP A 977 11.94 29.03 17.63
N GLU A 978 11.57 28.61 18.84
CA GLU A 978 12.45 27.85 19.73
C GLU A 978 12.85 26.48 19.18
N GLN A 979 12.01 25.82 18.37
CA GLN A 979 12.33 24.54 17.76
C GLN A 979 13.20 24.73 16.51
N ASP A 980 12.84 25.66 15.63
CA ASP A 980 13.62 26.04 14.44
C ASP A 980 15.07 26.43 14.84
N LYS A 981 15.23 27.15 15.96
CA LYS A 981 16.54 27.49 16.53
C LYS A 981 17.33 26.27 17.02
N LYS A 982 16.70 25.33 17.74
CA LYS A 982 17.36 24.11 18.24
C LYS A 982 17.83 23.21 17.09
N ASP A 983 17.01 23.06 16.06
CA ASP A 983 17.35 22.33 14.82
C ASP A 983 18.57 22.96 14.12
N ALA A 984 18.61 24.30 14.01
CA ALA A 984 19.73 25.02 13.41
C ALA A 984 21.03 24.88 14.21
N GLU A 985 20.96 24.96 15.55
CA GLU A 985 22.11 24.74 16.43
C GLU A 985 22.66 23.30 16.31
N GLU A 986 21.79 22.29 16.21
CA GLU A 986 22.21 20.90 16.02
C GLU A 986 22.80 20.66 14.62
N ALA A 987 22.24 21.26 13.57
CA ALA A 987 22.78 21.20 12.22
C ALA A 987 24.20 21.83 12.14
N ILE A 988 24.42 22.97 12.79
CA ILE A 988 25.73 23.61 12.92
C ILE A 988 26.70 22.74 13.73
N ARG A 989 26.23 22.02 14.76
CA ARG A 989 27.05 21.07 15.53
C ARG A 989 27.47 19.87 14.67
N LYS A 990 26.55 19.30 13.89
CA LYS A 990 26.82 18.19 12.96
C LYS A 990 27.82 18.58 11.87
N SER A 991 27.70 19.77 11.28
CA SER A 991 28.62 20.23 10.23
C SER A 991 30.04 20.49 10.76
N LYS A 992 30.19 21.14 11.93
CA LYS A 992 31.49 21.36 12.58
C LYS A 992 32.27 20.06 12.82
N ILE A 993 31.57 18.98 13.22
CA ILE A 993 32.19 17.65 13.44
C ILE A 993 32.70 17.05 12.12
N LYS A 994 31.95 17.15 11.01
CA LYS A 994 32.41 16.68 9.69
C LYS A 994 33.68 17.40 9.23
N VAL A 995 33.78 18.72 9.46
CA VAL A 995 34.97 19.51 9.09
C VAL A 995 36.21 19.12 9.89
N THR A 996 36.10 18.90 11.21
CA THR A 996 37.27 18.49 12.02
C THR A 996 37.78 17.10 11.65
N THR A 997 36.90 16.18 11.22
CA THR A 997 37.33 14.87 10.69
C THR A 997 37.99 14.95 9.31
N ALA A 998 37.58 15.87 8.44
CA ALA A 998 38.16 16.04 7.11
C ALA A 998 39.57 16.69 7.13
N ALA A 999 39.85 17.53 8.14
CA ALA A 999 41.15 18.20 8.31
C ALA A 999 42.26 17.29 8.90
N GLY A 1000 41.93 16.06 9.33
CA GLY A 1000 42.83 15.13 10.04
C GLY A 1000 43.90 14.44 9.17
N GLY A 1001 44.44 15.09 8.15
CA GLY A 1001 45.37 14.49 7.17
C GLY A 1001 46.78 15.06 7.22
N ARG A 1002 47.78 14.16 7.39
CA ARG A 1002 49.25 14.41 7.30
C ARG A 1002 49.90 15.26 8.40
N LYS A 1003 50.43 14.59 9.43
CA LYS A 1003 51.76 14.87 10.01
C LYS A 1003 52.33 13.57 10.61
N ALA A 1004 53.64 13.35 10.50
CA ALA A 1004 54.31 12.10 10.86
C ALA A 1004 54.66 12.01 12.37
N PRO A 1005 54.76 10.81 12.97
CA PRO A 1005 55.00 10.64 14.40
C PRO A 1005 56.50 10.70 14.79
N PRO A 1006 56.87 11.44 15.85
CA PRO A 1006 58.19 11.34 16.48
C PRO A 1006 58.29 10.24 17.55
N VAL A 1007 59.51 9.79 17.83
CA VAL A 1007 59.85 8.63 18.69
C VAL A 1007 59.78 8.96 20.20
N PRO A 1008 59.28 8.06 21.08
CA PRO A 1008 59.15 8.32 22.51
C PRO A 1008 60.48 8.25 23.29
N ARG A 1009 60.67 9.16 24.26
CA ARG A 1009 61.67 9.06 25.35
C ARG A 1009 61.06 9.51 26.70
N LYS A 1010 61.72 9.13 27.80
CA LYS A 1010 61.17 9.10 29.17
C LYS A 1010 61.49 10.34 30.03
N ASN A 1011 60.72 10.44 31.12
CA ASN A 1011 61.07 10.95 32.47
C ASN A 1011 60.86 12.44 32.87
N ASN A 1012 60.25 12.58 34.07
CA ASN A 1012 60.50 13.55 35.14
C ASN A 1012 60.07 15.03 35.03
N LYS A 1013 58.86 15.31 35.56
CA LYS A 1013 58.66 15.95 36.89
C LYS A 1013 59.47 17.24 37.21
N LYS A 1014 58.89 18.43 36.98
CA LYS A 1014 58.70 19.50 38.02
C LYS A 1014 57.94 20.76 37.54
N THR A 1015 57.06 21.27 38.41
CA THR A 1015 56.63 22.66 38.70
C THR A 1015 56.90 23.82 37.72
N VAL A 1016 55.87 24.65 37.43
CA VAL A 1016 55.76 26.11 37.80
C VAL A 1016 54.43 26.74 37.30
N LYS A 1017 53.82 27.63 38.11
CA LYS A 1017 52.82 28.70 37.83
C LYS A 1017 53.48 30.04 38.25
N PRO A 1018 53.19 31.25 37.73
CA PRO A 1018 51.86 31.91 37.54
C PRO A 1018 51.60 32.33 36.07
N GLU A 1019 50.46 32.85 35.57
CA GLU A 1019 49.39 33.81 35.99
C GLU A 1019 49.63 35.31 35.71
N SER A 1020 48.77 35.88 34.85
CA SER A 1020 48.28 37.28 34.73
C SER A 1020 47.00 37.21 33.88
N VAL A 1021 45.79 37.73 34.19
CA VAL A 1021 45.23 38.75 35.12
C VAL A 1021 45.12 40.16 34.54
N THR A 1022 43.87 40.58 34.28
CA THR A 1022 43.23 41.92 34.16
C THR A 1022 41.84 41.69 33.51
N ASP A 1023 40.71 42.35 33.79
CA ASP A 1023 40.21 43.22 34.89
C ASP A 1023 38.66 42.97 34.98
N MET A 1024 38.01 42.76 36.13
CA MET A 1024 37.68 43.66 37.26
C MET A 1024 36.56 44.69 37.00
N MET A 1025 35.36 44.45 37.58
CA MET A 1025 34.53 45.36 38.43
C MET A 1025 33.05 44.88 38.51
N ASP A 1026 32.26 45.13 39.56
CA ASP A 1026 32.53 45.13 41.02
C ASP A 1026 31.20 45.09 41.83
N THR A 1027 31.29 44.93 43.16
CA THR A 1027 30.30 45.14 44.25
C THR A 1027 29.26 44.03 44.54
N SER A 1028 28.96 43.68 45.80
CA SER A 1028 29.68 43.92 47.09
C SER A 1028 29.09 43.11 48.27
N THR A 1029 29.97 42.55 49.14
CA THR A 1029 29.85 42.46 50.64
C THR A 1029 28.65 41.74 51.32
N THR A 1030 28.73 41.00 52.46
CA THR A 1030 29.83 40.60 53.39
C THR A 1030 29.38 39.51 54.40
N GLU A 1031 30.31 38.62 54.83
CA GLU A 1031 30.53 38.12 56.23
C GLU A 1031 29.44 37.23 56.96
N ILE A 1032 29.72 36.44 58.02
CA ILE A 1032 30.95 36.19 58.83
C ILE A 1032 31.09 34.71 59.34
N GLU A 1033 32.22 34.43 59.98
CA GLU A 1033 32.94 33.21 60.41
C GLU A 1033 32.28 32.10 61.30
N ASN A 1034 33.12 31.17 61.79
CA ASN A 1034 32.84 29.87 62.46
C ASN A 1034 34.06 29.44 63.33
N PRO A 1035 33.95 28.90 64.57
CA PRO A 1035 34.94 27.88 65.00
C PRO A 1035 34.56 26.83 66.11
N ALA A 1036 35.14 25.62 65.99
CA ALA A 1036 35.66 24.67 67.05
C ALA A 1036 34.75 24.18 68.24
N GLY A 1037 35.02 23.08 68.97
CA GLY A 1037 36.04 22.00 68.96
C GLY A 1037 35.97 21.11 70.25
N ILE A 1038 36.89 20.14 70.47
CA ILE A 1038 37.11 19.35 71.75
C ILE A 1038 35.99 18.27 72.08
N VAL A 1039 36.11 17.11 72.78
CA VAL A 1039 37.18 16.17 73.27
C VAL A 1039 36.60 14.72 73.46
N LYS A 1040 37.41 13.69 73.83
CA LYS A 1040 37.11 12.22 74.00
C LYS A 1040 37.99 11.63 75.18
N PRO A 1041 38.02 10.33 75.65
CA PRO A 1041 37.44 9.05 75.15
C PRO A 1041 37.06 7.90 76.20
N LYS A 1042 36.71 6.69 75.70
CA LYS A 1042 36.90 5.28 76.24
C LYS A 1042 36.29 4.73 77.57
N ALA A 1043 35.54 3.62 77.44
CA ALA A 1043 35.51 2.46 78.35
C ALA A 1043 35.15 1.14 77.58
N LYS A 1044 34.98 0.00 78.28
CA LYS A 1044 34.76 -1.38 77.73
C LYS A 1044 33.35 -1.91 78.11
N ALA A 1045 32.77 -2.94 77.49
CA ALA A 1045 33.27 -3.98 76.57
C ALA A 1045 32.23 -4.30 75.45
N ALA A 1046 32.50 -5.26 74.54
CA ALA A 1046 31.53 -5.77 73.56
C ALA A 1046 31.81 -7.21 73.09
N SER A 1047 30.83 -7.88 72.46
CA SER A 1047 31.04 -9.12 71.68
C SER A 1047 30.24 -9.13 70.36
N LYS A 1048 30.87 -9.68 69.31
CA LYS A 1048 30.33 -10.10 67.99
C LYS A 1048 29.69 -9.07 67.02
N LYS A 1049 30.58 -8.36 66.31
CA LYS A 1049 30.56 -8.03 64.86
C LYS A 1049 29.35 -7.28 64.21
N PRO A 1050 29.41 -5.93 64.16
CA PRO A 1050 28.79 -5.06 63.13
C PRO A 1050 29.81 -4.80 61.97
N PRO A 1051 29.67 -3.83 61.02
CA PRO A 1051 28.68 -2.74 60.90
C PRO A 1051 28.12 -2.48 59.47
N ALA A 1052 27.38 -1.38 59.32
CA ALA A 1052 26.97 -0.76 58.05
C ALA A 1052 27.13 0.78 58.11
N LYS A 1053 27.26 1.42 56.94
CA LYS A 1053 27.30 2.89 56.66
C LYS A 1053 28.49 3.71 57.21
N VAL A 1054 29.29 4.24 56.28
CA VAL A 1054 29.67 5.68 56.15
C VAL A 1054 29.57 6.01 54.65
N ALA A 1055 29.65 7.28 54.24
CA ALA A 1055 29.45 7.72 52.85
C ALA A 1055 30.60 8.60 52.31
N MET A 1056 30.55 8.81 50.99
CA MET A 1056 31.23 9.81 50.15
C MET A 1056 32.69 9.60 49.69
N ASP A 1057 32.86 10.09 48.46
CA ASP A 1057 34.02 10.50 47.66
C ASP A 1057 35.03 9.49 47.07
N ASP A 1058 35.34 9.80 45.79
CA ASP A 1058 36.38 9.36 44.84
C ASP A 1058 36.90 7.92 44.80
N VAL A 1059 36.78 7.29 43.62
CA VAL A 1059 37.91 6.71 42.86
C VAL A 1059 37.58 6.71 41.34
N GLU A 1060 38.35 7.45 40.54
CA GLU A 1060 38.49 7.22 39.09
C GLU A 1060 39.52 6.10 38.84
N ASP A 1061 39.14 4.81 38.83
CA ASP A 1061 40.09 3.75 38.43
C ASP A 1061 39.47 2.38 38.05
N GLU A 1062 38.62 2.32 37.01
CA GLU A 1062 38.26 1.04 36.39
C GLU A 1062 38.24 1.04 34.84
N VAL A 1063 38.85 2.06 34.21
CA VAL A 1063 38.94 2.18 32.73
C VAL A 1063 40.32 1.77 32.18
N MET A 1064 41.35 1.63 33.02
CA MET A 1064 42.71 1.27 32.58
C MET A 1064 42.96 -0.25 32.39
N ALA A 1065 42.04 -1.13 32.82
CA ALA A 1065 42.23 -2.58 32.73
C ALA A 1065 41.87 -3.23 31.37
N LEU A 1066 41.29 -2.48 30.42
CA LEU A 1066 40.76 -3.01 29.16
C LEU A 1066 41.51 -2.61 27.89
N LYS A 1067 42.41 -1.60 27.94
CA LYS A 1067 43.21 -1.19 26.77
C LYS A 1067 44.30 -2.21 26.41
N ASP A 1068 44.96 -2.78 27.42
CA ASP A 1068 46.17 -3.61 27.23
C ASP A 1068 45.90 -5.01 26.65
N ARG A 1069 44.63 -5.38 26.42
CA ARG A 1069 44.25 -6.68 25.83
C ARG A 1069 43.87 -6.63 24.35
N LEU A 1070 43.89 -5.45 23.72
CA LEU A 1070 43.55 -5.27 22.30
C LEU A 1070 44.74 -4.95 21.39
N ALA A 1071 45.94 -4.74 21.95
CA ALA A 1071 47.14 -4.28 21.23
C ALA A 1071 47.96 -5.41 20.53
N VAL A 1072 47.37 -6.58 20.26
CA VAL A 1072 48.12 -7.79 19.82
C VAL A 1072 47.95 -8.12 18.32
N TYR A 1073 46.97 -7.55 17.63
CA TYR A 1073 46.78 -7.77 16.18
C TYR A 1073 46.61 -6.44 15.44
N ASN A 1074 47.68 -5.99 14.80
CA ASN A 1074 47.68 -4.88 13.85
C ASN A 1074 48.90 -4.98 12.91
N LEU A 1075 48.81 -4.31 11.75
CA LEU A 1075 49.82 -4.17 10.67
C LEU A 1075 50.00 -5.37 9.69
N ASP A 1076 50.19 -5.18 8.37
CA ASP A 1076 50.14 -3.91 7.61
C ASP A 1076 49.78 -4.03 6.10
N SER A 1077 49.35 -2.87 5.56
CA SER A 1077 49.48 -2.24 4.23
C SER A 1077 49.76 -2.98 2.90
N SER A 1078 49.24 -2.34 1.83
CA SER A 1078 49.50 -2.53 0.38
C SER A 1078 50.60 -1.53 -0.11
N PRO A 1079 50.99 -1.33 -1.41
CA PRO A 1079 50.21 -1.51 -2.66
C PRO A 1079 50.97 -1.91 -3.98
N GLU A 1080 50.26 -1.80 -5.12
CA GLU A 1080 50.69 -1.45 -6.51
C GLU A 1080 51.09 -2.47 -7.63
N HIS A 1081 50.32 -2.37 -8.74
CA HIS A 1081 50.64 -2.40 -10.20
C HIS A 1081 51.01 -3.64 -11.09
N SER A 1082 50.58 -3.51 -12.36
CA SER A 1082 51.06 -4.06 -13.67
C SER A 1082 50.77 -5.52 -14.13
N GLU A 1083 49.68 -5.68 -14.90
CA GLU A 1083 49.58 -6.05 -16.34
C GLU A 1083 50.45 -7.14 -17.07
N VAL A 1084 49.72 -7.98 -17.86
CA VAL A 1084 49.98 -8.42 -19.27
C VAL A 1084 50.78 -9.72 -19.62
N MET A 1085 50.17 -10.54 -20.53
CA MET A 1085 50.74 -11.62 -21.40
C MET A 1085 51.32 -12.93 -20.77
N GLU A 1086 51.36 -14.12 -21.42
CA GLU A 1086 50.57 -14.71 -22.54
C GLU A 1086 50.73 -16.26 -22.64
N THR A 1087 49.85 -16.93 -23.40
CA THR A 1087 50.01 -18.28 -24.05
C THR A 1087 50.07 -19.58 -23.21
N ALA A 1088 49.99 -20.72 -23.93
CA ALA A 1088 49.88 -22.13 -23.50
C ALA A 1088 51.07 -22.95 -24.13
N PRO A 1089 51.09 -24.29 -24.40
CA PRO A 1089 50.04 -25.33 -24.30
C PRO A 1089 50.43 -26.76 -23.80
N ALA A 1090 49.43 -27.43 -23.19
CA ALA A 1090 49.10 -28.85 -23.40
C ALA A 1090 50.19 -29.94 -23.10
N PRO A 1091 50.12 -31.20 -23.60
CA PRO A 1091 49.74 -32.32 -22.72
C PRO A 1091 50.70 -33.53 -22.77
N PHE A 1092 50.44 -34.60 -22.01
CA PHE A 1092 50.66 -35.96 -22.51
C PHE A 1092 49.76 -37.01 -21.83
N SER A 1093 49.61 -38.18 -22.47
CA SER A 1093 48.54 -39.14 -22.23
C SER A 1093 49.01 -40.59 -22.09
N GLN A 1094 48.36 -41.31 -21.17
CA GLN A 1094 47.83 -42.68 -21.34
C GLN A 1094 48.74 -43.90 -21.62
N GLN A 1095 48.49 -44.94 -20.81
CA GLN A 1095 48.35 -46.36 -21.17
C GLN A 1095 49.53 -47.21 -21.71
N ALA A 1096 49.74 -48.35 -21.05
CA ALA A 1096 50.03 -49.64 -21.69
C ALA A 1096 49.43 -50.80 -20.84
N GLN A 1097 49.14 -51.97 -21.44
CA GLN A 1097 48.49 -53.11 -20.74
C GLN A 1097 49.28 -54.43 -20.78
N LYS A 1098 49.06 -55.22 -19.72
CA LYS A 1098 49.51 -56.58 -19.33
C LYS A 1098 49.72 -57.65 -20.44
N LYS A 1099 50.54 -58.67 -20.12
CA LYS A 1099 50.46 -60.07 -20.64
C LYS A 1099 50.80 -61.16 -19.59
N VAL A 1100 50.17 -62.36 -19.73
CA VAL A 1100 50.66 -63.78 -19.63
C VAL A 1100 51.73 -64.12 -18.54
N ALA A 1101 51.61 -65.03 -17.55
CA ALA A 1101 50.67 -66.13 -17.13
C ALA A 1101 50.86 -67.53 -17.80
N ILE A 1102 50.68 -68.74 -17.21
CA ILE A 1102 50.24 -69.20 -15.85
C ILE A 1102 50.66 -70.69 -15.56
N LYS A 1103 50.91 -71.10 -14.30
CA LYS A 1103 50.96 -72.49 -13.73
C LYS A 1103 51.20 -72.41 -12.21
N LYS A 1104 50.58 -73.17 -11.29
CA LYS A 1104 49.41 -74.09 -11.25
C LYS A 1104 48.42 -73.52 -10.19
N SER A 1105 47.14 -73.92 -10.02
CA SER A 1105 46.35 -75.07 -10.53
C SER A 1105 44.84 -74.75 -10.59
N VAL A 1106 44.14 -75.31 -11.61
CA VAL A 1106 42.80 -75.97 -11.55
C VAL A 1106 41.65 -75.27 -10.77
N ALA A 1107 40.47 -74.92 -11.32
CA ALA A 1107 39.80 -75.32 -12.58
C ALA A 1107 38.87 -74.23 -13.23
N ALA A 1108 38.35 -74.59 -14.41
CA ALA A 1108 37.23 -74.12 -15.24
C ALA A 1108 36.05 -73.30 -14.61
N LYS A 1109 35.23 -72.51 -15.34
CA LYS A 1109 35.21 -72.09 -16.77
C LYS A 1109 34.39 -70.78 -16.98
N LYS A 1110 34.40 -70.26 -18.22
CA LYS A 1110 33.73 -69.06 -18.80
C LYS A 1110 32.69 -69.50 -19.88
N PRO A 1111 31.95 -68.62 -20.61
CA PRO A 1111 31.39 -67.28 -20.33
C PRO A 1111 29.93 -67.07 -20.86
N ALA A 1112 29.47 -65.81 -20.97
CA ALA A 1112 28.14 -65.32 -21.37
C ALA A 1112 27.88 -65.10 -22.90
N LYS A 1113 26.70 -64.51 -23.21
CA LYS A 1113 26.11 -64.02 -24.51
C LYS A 1113 25.23 -65.05 -25.28
N THR A 1114 24.17 -64.70 -26.04
CA THR A 1114 23.64 -63.39 -26.53
C THR A 1114 22.14 -63.46 -26.94
N VAL A 1115 21.58 -62.32 -27.39
CA VAL A 1115 20.34 -62.10 -28.21
C VAL A 1115 19.03 -61.83 -27.46
N ASP A 1116 18.27 -60.89 -28.03
CA ASP A 1116 16.97 -60.31 -27.65
C ASP A 1116 15.74 -61.14 -28.10
N ILE A 1117 14.52 -60.66 -27.80
CA ILE A 1117 13.29 -60.59 -28.66
C ILE A 1117 11.94 -60.80 -27.90
N THR A 1118 11.11 -59.74 -27.95
CA THR A 1118 9.61 -59.60 -27.85
C THR A 1118 8.77 -60.01 -26.62
N SER A 1119 7.64 -59.26 -26.52
CA SER A 1119 6.26 -59.66 -26.20
C SER A 1119 5.87 -60.14 -24.79
N ASP A 1120 4.93 -59.38 -24.19
CA ASP A 1120 3.57 -59.82 -23.76
C ASP A 1120 3.41 -60.97 -22.74
N ALA A 1121 2.33 -61.06 -21.95
CA ALA A 1121 1.34 -60.09 -21.44
C ALA A 1121 0.56 -60.79 -20.31
N ASP A 1122 -0.02 -60.00 -19.39
CA ASP A 1122 -1.04 -60.43 -18.40
C ASP A 1122 -0.56 -61.62 -17.49
N ASP A 1123 -1.32 -62.23 -16.57
CA ASP A 1123 -2.51 -61.85 -15.79
C ASP A 1123 -2.28 -62.46 -14.37
N SER A 1124 -2.52 -61.73 -13.26
CA SER A 1124 -3.72 -61.79 -12.39
C SER A 1124 -3.67 -62.82 -11.23
N ASP A 1125 -4.60 -62.61 -10.28
CA ASP A 1125 -5.22 -63.56 -9.32
C ASP A 1125 -4.35 -64.25 -8.23
N GLU A 1126 -4.57 -63.96 -6.93
CA GLU A 1126 -5.49 -64.64 -5.97
C GLU A 1126 -4.74 -65.72 -5.11
N ASP A 1127 -5.10 -66.11 -3.88
CA ASP A 1127 -6.25 -65.76 -3.01
C ASP A 1127 -5.86 -65.72 -1.48
N PHE A 1128 -6.88 -65.75 -0.59
CA PHE A 1128 -6.90 -65.93 0.87
C PHE A 1128 -6.05 -67.12 1.40
N GLY A 1129 -5.73 -67.28 2.70
CA GLY A 1129 -6.01 -66.50 3.93
C GLY A 1129 -6.01 -67.36 5.23
N ILE A 1130 -6.54 -66.82 6.33
CA ILE A 1130 -6.97 -67.50 7.60
C ILE A 1130 -5.89 -67.78 8.70
N ALA A 1131 -6.33 -67.72 9.98
CA ALA A 1131 -5.57 -67.65 11.25
C ALA A 1131 -5.46 -69.02 12.02
N ALA A 1132 -4.94 -69.23 13.26
CA ALA A 1132 -5.07 -68.41 14.50
C ALA A 1132 -4.38 -68.96 15.81
N LYS A 1133 -4.17 -68.07 16.83
CA LYS A 1133 -4.01 -68.27 18.32
C LYS A 1133 -2.71 -69.02 18.79
N LYS A 1134 -2.27 -69.21 20.08
CA LYS A 1134 -2.64 -68.90 21.51
C LYS A 1134 -1.30 -69.06 22.39
N THR A 1135 -1.07 -68.91 23.72
CA THR A 1135 -1.78 -68.64 25.01
C THR A 1135 -0.89 -67.87 26.05
N GLN A 1136 -0.72 -68.32 27.33
CA GLN A 1136 -0.28 -67.64 28.59
C GLN A 1136 0.06 -68.69 29.70
N ALA A 1137 0.69 -68.50 30.89
CA ALA A 1137 1.66 -67.55 31.51
C ALA A 1137 2.03 -68.04 32.97
N ALA A 1138 2.60 -67.18 33.86
CA ALA A 1138 2.84 -67.30 35.35
C ALA A 1138 4.33 -67.40 35.83
N GLY A 1139 4.78 -66.93 37.04
CA GLY A 1139 4.19 -66.11 38.15
C GLY A 1139 4.26 -66.74 39.58
N GLY A 1140 4.51 -66.11 40.76
CA GLY A 1140 4.93 -64.75 41.19
C GLY A 1140 4.88 -64.52 42.75
N LYS A 1141 5.70 -63.61 43.35
CA LYS A 1141 5.76 -63.23 44.82
C LYS A 1141 6.02 -61.68 44.96
N LYS A 1142 5.24 -60.79 45.62
CA LYS A 1142 4.73 -60.58 47.03
C LYS A 1142 5.73 -59.80 47.95
N ARG A 1143 5.40 -58.88 48.90
CA ARG A 1143 4.15 -58.56 49.66
C ARG A 1143 3.80 -57.05 49.97
N GLN A 1144 4.27 -56.41 51.08
CA GLN A 1144 3.70 -55.20 51.80
C GLN A 1144 4.74 -54.52 52.76
N PRO A 1145 4.50 -53.33 53.43
CA PRO A 1145 3.24 -52.58 53.69
C PRO A 1145 3.19 -51.02 53.50
N SER A 1146 1.95 -50.47 53.57
CA SER A 1146 1.38 -49.08 53.68
C SER A 1146 2.23 -47.87 54.18
N LYS A 1147 1.91 -46.56 53.94
CA LYS A 1147 0.59 -45.86 54.06
C LYS A 1147 0.60 -44.35 53.59
N LYS A 1148 -0.56 -43.81 53.15
CA LYS A 1148 -1.05 -42.38 53.13
C LYS A 1148 -0.38 -41.21 52.33
N GLN A 1149 -1.18 -40.61 51.43
CA GLN A 1149 -1.61 -39.18 51.29
C GLN A 1149 -0.67 -37.96 51.00
N ASP A 1150 -1.25 -37.04 50.20
CA ASP A 1150 -1.10 -35.55 50.07
C ASP A 1150 0.05 -34.85 49.28
N LYS A 1151 -0.40 -34.08 48.26
CA LYS A 1151 -0.11 -32.69 47.79
C LYS A 1151 1.29 -32.00 47.87
N ILE A 1152 1.44 -30.97 47.01
CA ILE A 1152 2.44 -29.86 46.96
C ILE A 1152 3.83 -30.30 46.45
N VAL A 1153 4.48 -29.74 45.41
CA VAL A 1153 4.68 -28.39 44.79
C VAL A 1153 6.02 -27.73 45.19
N GLY A 1154 6.84 -27.43 44.18
CA GLY A 1154 8.16 -26.76 44.28
C GLY A 1154 9.36 -27.71 44.15
N GLN A 1155 10.55 -27.30 43.67
CA GLN A 1155 10.93 -26.05 42.97
C GLN A 1155 12.35 -26.22 42.36
N LYS A 1156 12.69 -25.46 41.29
CA LYS A 1156 14.08 -25.15 40.81
C LYS A 1156 14.91 -26.34 40.23
N LEU A 1157 15.98 -26.17 39.43
CA LEU A 1157 16.52 -25.10 38.55
C LEU A 1157 17.64 -25.71 37.65
N VAL A 1158 18.10 -24.98 36.59
CA VAL A 1158 19.47 -25.05 35.99
C VAL A 1158 19.86 -26.37 35.25
N THR A 1159 20.59 -26.42 34.12
CA THR A 1159 20.82 -25.53 32.95
C THR A 1159 21.14 -26.42 31.73
N ASP A 1160 21.06 -25.86 30.51
CA ASP A 1160 22.15 -25.85 29.50
C ASP A 1160 21.53 -25.52 28.12
N ILE A 1161 21.56 -24.24 27.72
CA ILE A 1161 22.65 -23.51 27.05
C ILE A 1161 22.62 -23.71 25.52
N PHE A 1162 22.31 -22.60 24.85
CA PHE A 1162 22.25 -22.48 23.39
C PHE A 1162 23.63 -22.64 22.74
N LYS A 1163 23.66 -23.29 21.57
CA LYS A 1163 24.62 -22.97 20.50
C LYS A 1163 23.83 -22.67 19.22
N PRO A 1164 23.97 -21.49 18.60
CA PRO A 1164 23.28 -21.18 17.35
C PRO A 1164 23.98 -21.86 16.16
N ALA A 1165 23.28 -22.75 15.46
CA ALA A 1165 23.70 -23.20 14.14
C ALA A 1165 23.34 -22.13 13.10
N VAL A 1166 24.34 -21.66 12.34
CA VAL A 1166 24.17 -20.60 11.35
C VAL A 1166 24.05 -21.21 9.96
N GLU A 1167 22.82 -21.37 9.46
CA GLU A 1167 22.54 -21.53 8.03
C GLU A 1167 21.56 -20.44 7.60
N SER A 1168 21.91 -19.68 6.56
CA SER A 1168 21.14 -18.53 6.09
C SER A 1168 20.18 -18.90 4.95
N PRO A 1169 18.86 -18.71 5.09
CA PRO A 1169 17.93 -18.81 3.97
C PRO A 1169 18.15 -17.64 2.99
N GLU A 1170 18.24 -17.94 1.69
CA GLU A 1170 18.53 -16.95 0.65
C GLU A 1170 17.49 -15.80 0.59
N LYS A 1171 17.99 -14.56 0.47
CA LYS A 1171 17.15 -13.35 0.35
C LYS A 1171 16.38 -13.30 -0.99
N LYS A 1172 15.21 -13.94 -1.07
CA LYS A 1172 14.29 -13.80 -2.21
C LYS A 1172 13.58 -12.44 -2.16
N VAL A 1173 14.09 -11.52 -3.00
CA VAL A 1173 13.68 -10.10 -3.11
C VAL A 1173 12.15 -9.94 -3.27
N ARG A 1174 11.51 -9.28 -2.30
CA ARG A 1174 10.14 -8.74 -2.45
C ARG A 1174 10.17 -7.62 -3.50
N LYS A 1175 9.59 -7.85 -4.69
CA LYS A 1175 9.43 -6.78 -5.69
C LYS A 1175 8.36 -5.76 -5.26
N MET A 1176 8.63 -4.49 -5.57
CA MET A 1176 7.86 -3.32 -5.13
C MET A 1176 6.38 -3.35 -5.54
N ARG A 1177 5.52 -2.79 -4.67
CA ARG A 1177 4.25 -2.18 -5.04
C ARG A 1177 4.50 -0.68 -5.22
N ALA A 1178 4.44 -0.17 -6.44
CA ALA A 1178 4.57 1.26 -6.71
C ALA A 1178 3.38 2.06 -6.15
N SER A 1179 3.60 3.34 -5.82
CA SER A 1179 2.53 4.28 -5.45
C SER A 1179 1.51 4.41 -6.59
N PRO A 1180 0.18 4.46 -6.32
CA PRO A 1180 -0.83 4.49 -7.37
C PRO A 1180 -0.79 5.73 -8.28
N PHE A 1181 -0.34 6.86 -7.73
CA PHE A 1181 -0.50 8.18 -8.34
C PHE A 1181 0.47 8.48 -9.50
N ASN A 1182 1.54 7.69 -9.66
CA ASN A 1182 2.58 8.00 -10.65
C ASN A 1182 2.25 7.43 -12.05
N LYS A 1183 1.13 7.90 -12.63
CA LYS A 1183 0.72 7.62 -14.02
C LYS A 1183 0.32 8.90 -14.74
N LYS A 1184 1.00 9.18 -15.86
CA LYS A 1184 0.74 10.34 -16.72
C LYS A 1184 -0.70 10.30 -17.26
N SER A 1185 -1.38 11.44 -17.19
CA SER A 1185 -2.61 11.69 -17.94
C SER A 1185 -2.25 12.19 -19.34
N GLY A 1186 -2.83 11.60 -20.38
CA GLY A 1186 -2.86 12.20 -21.72
C GLY A 1186 -4.17 12.93 -21.91
N SER A 1187 -4.12 14.17 -22.41
CA SER A 1187 -5.31 14.97 -22.71
C SER A 1187 -5.96 14.52 -24.03
N GLY A 1188 -7.28 14.51 -24.05
CA GLY A 1188 -8.10 14.30 -25.25
C GLY A 1188 -9.48 14.87 -24.99
N SER A 1189 -9.80 15.99 -25.63
CA SER A 1189 -11.10 16.65 -25.46
C SER A 1189 -12.20 15.86 -26.16
N SER A 1190 -13.36 15.75 -25.54
CA SER A 1190 -14.58 15.25 -26.16
C SER A 1190 -15.79 15.96 -25.57
N THR A 1191 -16.31 16.95 -26.29
CA THR A 1191 -17.56 17.64 -25.98
C THR A 1191 -18.72 16.64 -25.95
N SER A 1192 -19.57 16.73 -24.93
CA SER A 1192 -20.76 15.90 -24.78
C SER A 1192 -22.02 16.71 -25.09
N ASN A 1193 -22.60 16.51 -26.28
CA ASN A 1193 -23.99 16.92 -26.50
C ASN A 1193 -24.92 15.92 -25.80
N SER A 1194 -25.71 16.42 -24.85
CA SER A 1194 -26.89 15.73 -24.32
C SER A 1194 -28.13 16.16 -25.09
N THR A 1195 -28.91 15.19 -25.58
CA THR A 1195 -30.24 15.41 -26.16
C THR A 1195 -31.31 15.12 -25.11
N GLU A 1196 -32.09 16.12 -24.73
CA GLU A 1196 -33.38 15.98 -24.05
C GLU A 1196 -34.44 16.72 -24.86
N GLU A 1197 -35.68 16.22 -24.87
CA GLU A 1197 -36.79 16.73 -25.69
C GLU A 1197 -37.81 17.49 -24.82
N VAL A 1198 -37.99 18.80 -25.01
CA VAL A 1198 -39.25 19.51 -24.68
C VAL A 1198 -39.51 20.67 -25.67
N ARG A 1199 -40.62 20.53 -26.41
CA ARG A 1199 -41.56 21.52 -27.00
C ARG A 1199 -41.11 22.95 -27.40
N GLU A 1200 -41.39 23.25 -28.68
CA GLU A 1200 -42.22 24.37 -29.21
C GLU A 1200 -41.98 25.81 -28.72
N ASP A 1201 -41.54 26.68 -29.64
CA ASP A 1201 -42.27 27.90 -30.02
C ASP A 1201 -41.78 28.42 -31.40
N GLU A 1202 -42.64 29.09 -32.19
CA GLU A 1202 -42.34 29.58 -33.54
C GLU A 1202 -42.12 31.11 -33.59
N VAL A 1203 -41.05 31.60 -34.25
CA VAL A 1203 -41.01 32.94 -34.87
C VAL A 1203 -40.12 32.94 -36.12
N GLU A 1204 -40.56 33.59 -37.21
CA GLU A 1204 -39.77 33.79 -38.44
C GLU A 1204 -38.67 34.87 -38.31
N ILE A 1205 -37.71 34.90 -39.26
CA ILE A 1205 -37.47 36.04 -40.18
C ILE A 1205 -36.25 35.79 -41.09
N MET A 1206 -36.39 36.04 -42.39
CA MET A 1206 -35.29 36.05 -43.37
C MET A 1206 -34.71 37.46 -43.58
N ARG A 1207 -33.40 37.58 -43.92
CA ARG A 1207 -32.85 38.65 -44.79
C ARG A 1207 -31.45 38.33 -45.33
N VAL A 1208 -31.03 39.03 -46.40
CA VAL A 1208 -30.02 38.57 -47.37
C VAL A 1208 -29.19 39.72 -48.00
N ARG A 1209 -27.87 39.48 -48.23
CA ARG A 1209 -26.90 40.26 -49.08
C ARG A 1209 -26.46 41.66 -48.59
N PRO A 1210 -25.26 42.17 -49.01
CA PRO A 1210 -25.00 42.81 -50.33
C PRO A 1210 -23.90 42.13 -51.21
N GLN A 1211 -23.33 42.83 -52.23
CA GLN A 1211 -22.50 42.27 -53.32
C GLN A 1211 -21.22 43.07 -53.72
N ARG A 1212 -20.22 42.34 -54.24
CA ARG A 1212 -19.23 42.62 -55.33
C ARG A 1212 -18.54 44.00 -55.54
N GLY A 1213 -17.20 43.94 -55.62
CA GLY A 1213 -16.39 44.39 -56.79
C GLY A 1213 -15.44 45.61 -56.62
N ASN A 1214 -14.60 46.02 -57.58
CA ASN A 1214 -13.82 45.31 -58.64
C ASN A 1214 -12.91 46.31 -59.43
N ARG A 1215 -11.60 46.03 -59.67
CA ARG A 1215 -10.63 46.66 -60.65
C ARG A 1215 -9.16 46.35 -60.24
N ARG A 1216 -8.11 46.62 -61.04
CA ARG A 1216 -7.62 46.21 -62.39
C ARG A 1216 -6.19 46.84 -62.60
N PRO A 1217 -5.39 46.53 -63.66
CA PRO A 1217 -3.92 46.44 -63.54
C PRO A 1217 -3.10 47.44 -64.40
N VAL A 1218 -1.78 47.20 -64.51
CA VAL A 1218 -0.80 47.84 -65.43
C VAL A 1218 0.04 46.75 -66.16
N THR A 1219 0.63 47.06 -67.32
CA THR A 1219 1.32 46.12 -68.25
C THR A 1219 2.31 46.89 -69.16
N TYR A 1220 3.37 46.25 -69.68
CA TYR A 1220 4.18 46.51 -70.93
C TYR A 1220 5.32 45.46 -70.90
N THR A 1221 5.49 44.42 -71.76
CA THR A 1221 5.58 44.24 -73.24
C THR A 1221 6.88 44.77 -73.87
N LEU A 1222 7.37 44.29 -75.02
CA LEU A 1222 6.93 43.22 -75.96
C LEU A 1222 7.36 41.81 -75.45
N SER A 1223 7.64 40.72 -76.19
CA SER A 1223 7.85 40.42 -77.64
C SER A 1223 7.82 38.89 -77.88
N ASP A 1224 7.79 38.28 -79.08
CA ASP A 1224 7.32 38.55 -80.48
C ASP A 1224 7.59 37.23 -81.28
N SER A 1225 7.03 36.85 -82.44
CA SER A 1225 6.01 37.39 -83.37
C SER A 1225 5.35 36.24 -84.18
N GLU A 1226 4.09 36.43 -84.63
CA GLU A 1226 3.51 35.90 -85.91
C GLU A 1226 3.28 34.36 -86.09
N ASP A 1227 2.17 33.86 -86.67
CA ASP A 1227 0.90 34.51 -87.06
C ASP A 1227 -0.25 33.51 -87.40
N LYS A 1228 -1.53 33.94 -87.31
CA LYS A 1228 -2.77 33.42 -87.98
C LYS A 1228 -3.21 31.96 -87.70
N ASP A 1229 -4.46 31.49 -87.88
CA ASP A 1229 -5.86 31.97 -88.07
C ASP A 1229 -6.76 30.68 -87.96
N ALA A 1230 -8.09 30.61 -87.79
CA ALA A 1230 -9.22 31.47 -87.36
C ALA A 1230 -10.43 30.49 -87.16
N ASP A 1231 -11.16 30.42 -86.02
CA ASP A 1231 -12.35 31.21 -85.57
C ASP A 1231 -13.66 30.36 -85.65
N ASP A 1232 -14.76 30.88 -85.06
CA ASP A 1232 -16.21 30.50 -85.17
C ASP A 1232 -16.86 29.24 -84.50
N THR A 1233 -17.82 29.55 -83.59
CA THR A 1233 -19.23 29.06 -83.41
C THR A 1233 -19.67 27.64 -82.94
N GLU A 1234 -20.42 27.66 -81.82
CA GLU A 1234 -21.83 27.19 -81.61
C GLU A 1234 -22.27 25.73 -81.24
N ASP A 1235 -23.34 25.74 -80.42
CA ASP A 1235 -24.50 24.85 -80.18
C ASP A 1235 -24.48 23.46 -79.48
N ASP A 1236 -25.27 23.42 -78.38
CA ASP A 1236 -26.25 22.43 -77.88
C ASP A 1236 -26.11 20.92 -78.20
N TYR A 1237 -25.88 20.10 -77.15
CA TYR A 1237 -26.95 19.41 -76.38
C TYR A 1237 -26.44 18.69 -75.11
#